data_AF-A0AAN6ILG8-F1
#
_entry.id   AF-A0AAN6ILG8-F1
#
_cell.length_a   1.000
_cell.length_b   1.000
_cell.length_c   1.000
_cell.angle_alpha   90.00
_cell.angle_beta   90.00
_cell.angle_gamma   90.00
#
_symmetry.space_group_name_H-M   'P 1'
#
loop_
_entity.id
_entity.type
_entity.pdbx_description
1 polymer ?
#
loop_
_entity_poly.entity_id
_entity_poly.type
_entity_poly.pdbx_seq_one_letter_code
_entity_poly.pdbx_strand_id
1 'polypeptide(L)'
;MDHSLVTYMMRDALGQMEQMHCAEQRVLIPHGPVSAAYSTQIDQPLAEIMDDINQGVVQGLLTAQYGSDPEVVPAVAYIGDDPSAPTCPVPATIFNSADSDPSLATVERTYELPADERLLPDAATWASVLSGSRKCWLHAMFMATKLVHGMRTIRNYLPQVLRARAGRTFTVHTNANSDEPTGIEVFNDGRRELDVFVADGTRIVLSIYHSNAHVQRAIVLEYAYHPETPLLPVHEVLDGRDERVRQFFVDMWLHSIGPDRHQDTNNDGLEFATRGIEVTSDKVSEYCRATGLDLAAYPPNSDQANSVPMDYMPVLALPSVFKALTSQRVHSDLLHMVQTTNHIELTPGMSPIEIGDVVDSVARVTEISSCASGKRVVISVHVQRSSDNTIESDKQAVVATVHTTFVFLGASVDSTQCFRHTTEPTFVLELESDTDRAVLESKDWFEYLDGAPRLQIPCRLEFSLESEYALRPDDSSTESARTSGSVHLLGKLHERTHICSVDFASTECVNNPVVAYLESRAEQAPPPHMFDNGGYAFTPSPLSTRAPQTAHAYSHATNDHNPHNTNPYVADLTGLPGPLMQGLWTSAAIRQLIEVHVAQGNPTRVRSYSVNFAAMVEPHSELSTQLFHTGMHDGYMLVRGETRSTLTDELVLTCTARVAQPKTVYVFTGQGSQEPGMCLDLYARSAAARDVCDRADAHMRERFGFSIMDIIRDNPKQYTVHFGGPQGAQIRKNYMLFTRRIDPASDAQAKHVPLFPEITLKSRSYTFRAPTGLLHATQFAQPAIMLFDIAVTAEMQSHGVLVKDAVFAGHSLGEYGALAAFKMMTLEDIIDITFIRGMTMQSTVERDAEHNSDFAMCAVNPSRVQKSFDEHALAK
;
A
#
# COMPACT_ATOMS: atom_id res chain seq x y z
N MET A 1 53.06 -22.04 37.49
CA MET A 1 52.22 -22.93 36.68
C MET A 1 50.96 -23.18 37.46
N ASP A 2 49.81 -22.82 36.91
CA ASP A 2 48.49 -23.01 37.52
C ASP A 2 47.68 -24.08 36.76
N HIS A 3 46.42 -24.28 37.14
CA HIS A 3 45.53 -25.26 36.49
C HIS A 3 45.21 -24.95 35.01
N SER A 4 45.55 -23.76 34.52
CA SER A 4 45.25 -23.33 33.14
C SER A 4 46.39 -23.60 32.15
N LEU A 5 47.54 -24.10 32.62
CA LEU A 5 48.73 -24.34 31.80
C LEU A 5 48.46 -25.20 30.56
N VAL A 6 47.70 -26.29 30.72
CA VAL A 6 47.37 -27.19 29.60
C VAL A 6 46.54 -26.47 28.53
N THR A 7 45.61 -25.62 28.96
CA THR A 7 44.81 -24.77 28.05
C THR A 7 45.71 -23.81 27.30
N TYR A 8 46.67 -23.15 27.96
CA TYR A 8 47.60 -22.25 27.29
C TYR A 8 48.60 -22.96 26.35
N MET A 9 48.95 -24.21 26.64
CA MET A 9 49.88 -24.98 25.80
C MET A 9 49.21 -25.61 24.57
N MET A 10 47.95 -26.05 24.68
CA MET A 10 47.31 -26.89 23.66
C MET A 10 46.20 -26.16 22.88
N ARG A 11 45.69 -25.03 23.38
CA ARG A 11 44.65 -24.26 22.68
C ARG A 11 45.26 -23.64 21.42
N ASP A 12 44.63 -23.91 20.28
CA ASP A 12 45.00 -23.36 18.97
C ASP A 12 46.43 -23.69 18.51
N ALA A 13 46.97 -24.83 18.95
CA ALA A 13 48.34 -25.23 18.61
C ALA A 13 48.51 -25.71 17.15
N LEU A 14 47.41 -25.99 16.43
CA LEU A 14 47.45 -26.51 15.05
C LEU A 14 47.55 -25.41 13.99
N GLY A 15 47.03 -24.20 14.24
CA GLY A 15 47.12 -23.09 13.28
C GLY A 15 48.56 -22.65 12.97
N GLN A 16 49.50 -23.00 13.86
CA GLN A 16 50.94 -22.79 13.68
C GLN A 16 51.54 -23.58 12.50
N MET A 17 50.89 -24.67 12.06
CA MET A 17 51.33 -25.50 10.93
C MET A 17 51.21 -24.79 9.58
N GLU A 18 50.17 -23.96 9.41
CA GLU A 18 49.89 -23.27 8.13
C GLU A 18 50.62 -21.92 8.01
N GLN A 19 51.20 -21.43 9.12
CA GLN A 19 51.86 -20.12 9.21
C GLN A 19 53.28 -20.27 9.78
N MET A 20 54.17 -20.93 9.04
CA MET A 20 55.57 -21.13 9.47
C MET A 20 56.38 -19.82 9.40
N HIS A 21 56.41 -19.09 10.51
CA HIS A 21 57.40 -18.03 10.78
C HIS A 21 58.38 -18.41 11.92
N CYS A 22 58.24 -19.60 12.51
CA CYS A 22 59.03 -20.08 13.66
C CYS A 22 59.68 -21.45 13.37
N ALA A 23 60.70 -21.83 14.16
CA ALA A 23 61.49 -23.05 13.95
C ALA A 23 60.65 -24.35 13.95
N GLU A 24 60.84 -25.18 12.92
CA GLU A 24 60.12 -26.42 12.60
C GLU A 24 59.92 -27.40 13.78
N GLN A 25 60.85 -27.48 14.72
CA GLN A 25 60.83 -28.46 15.82
C GLN A 25 59.86 -28.12 16.97
N ARG A 26 59.11 -27.02 16.89
CA ARG A 26 58.20 -26.55 17.96
C ARG A 26 56.72 -26.61 17.59
N VAL A 27 56.40 -27.06 16.39
CA VAL A 27 55.03 -27.09 15.84
C VAL A 27 54.45 -28.48 15.97
N LEU A 28 53.15 -28.57 16.29
CA LEU A 28 52.40 -29.82 16.28
C LEU A 28 51.81 -30.07 14.89
N ILE A 29 52.30 -31.10 14.20
CA ILE A 29 51.83 -31.50 12.87
C ILE A 29 51.10 -32.86 13.00
N PRO A 30 49.77 -32.92 12.81
CA PRO A 30 49.06 -34.18 12.82
C PRO A 30 49.37 -34.96 11.53
N HIS A 31 50.01 -36.12 11.66
CA HIS A 31 50.29 -37.00 10.52
C HIS A 31 50.06 -38.46 10.89
N GLY A 32 49.35 -39.19 10.01
CA GLY A 32 49.14 -40.63 10.19
C GLY A 32 50.47 -41.40 10.04
N PRO A 33 50.78 -42.36 10.92
CA PRO A 33 52.06 -43.08 10.87
C PRO A 33 52.19 -43.99 9.65
N VAL A 34 51.08 -44.51 9.12
CA VAL A 34 51.06 -45.37 7.92
C VAL A 34 51.11 -44.54 6.64
N SER A 35 50.35 -43.43 6.58
CA SER A 35 50.33 -42.55 5.39
C SER A 35 51.68 -41.86 5.15
N ALA A 36 52.47 -41.63 6.21
CA ALA A 36 53.81 -41.01 6.12
C ALA A 36 54.76 -41.75 5.17
N ALA A 37 54.63 -43.07 5.04
CA ALA A 37 55.46 -43.86 4.13
C ALA A 37 55.13 -43.61 2.65
N TYR A 38 53.95 -43.07 2.34
CA TYR A 38 53.47 -42.81 0.98
C TYR A 38 53.56 -41.32 0.59
N SER A 39 53.67 -40.41 1.56
CA SER A 39 53.88 -38.97 1.35
C SER A 39 55.36 -38.65 1.15
N THR A 40 55.95 -39.10 0.03
CA THR A 40 57.40 -38.98 -0.23
C THR A 40 57.82 -37.77 -1.06
N GLN A 41 56.88 -37.09 -1.70
CA GLN A 41 57.12 -35.89 -2.51
C GLN A 41 56.51 -34.67 -1.81
N ILE A 42 57.28 -33.58 -1.76
CA ILE A 42 56.87 -32.30 -1.16
C ILE A 42 56.29 -31.41 -2.26
N ASP A 43 55.26 -30.62 -1.94
CA ASP A 43 54.58 -29.69 -2.85
C ASP A 43 54.00 -30.31 -4.13
N GLN A 44 53.73 -31.62 -4.11
CA GLN A 44 53.03 -32.28 -5.21
C GLN A 44 51.59 -31.71 -5.29
N PRO A 45 51.15 -31.19 -6.45
CA PRO A 45 49.80 -30.68 -6.61
C PRO A 45 48.75 -31.75 -6.27
N LEU A 46 47.68 -31.36 -5.56
CA LEU A 46 46.62 -32.30 -5.17
C LEU A 46 46.00 -33.03 -6.37
N ALA A 47 45.82 -32.33 -7.50
CA ALA A 47 45.31 -32.93 -8.73
C ALA A 47 46.21 -34.08 -9.21
N GLU A 48 47.53 -33.88 -9.17
CA GLU A 48 48.51 -34.90 -9.59
C GLU A 48 48.47 -36.12 -8.67
N ILE A 49 48.45 -35.92 -7.35
CA ILE A 49 48.33 -37.02 -6.37
C ILE A 49 47.08 -37.86 -6.66
N MET A 50 45.93 -37.19 -6.86
CA MET A 50 44.65 -37.86 -7.10
C MET A 50 44.60 -38.55 -8.47
N ASP A 51 45.14 -37.91 -9.51
CA ASP A 51 45.19 -38.45 -10.86
C ASP A 51 46.12 -39.67 -10.94
N ASP A 52 47.29 -39.65 -10.29
CA ASP A 52 48.21 -40.78 -10.23
C ASP A 52 47.56 -42.00 -9.57
N ILE A 53 46.88 -41.79 -8.45
CA ILE A 53 46.13 -42.85 -7.75
C ILE A 53 45.02 -43.38 -8.65
N ASN A 54 44.24 -42.49 -9.27
CA ASN A 54 43.13 -42.87 -10.15
C ASN A 54 43.61 -43.66 -11.37
N GLN A 55 44.66 -43.20 -12.04
CA GLN A 55 45.27 -43.89 -13.18
C GLN A 55 45.80 -45.27 -12.77
N GLY A 56 46.43 -45.38 -11.58
CA GLY A 56 46.87 -46.67 -11.04
C GLY A 56 45.72 -47.66 -10.83
N VAL A 57 44.59 -47.18 -10.29
CA VAL A 57 43.37 -48.00 -10.10
C VAL A 57 42.76 -48.39 -11.45
N VAL A 58 42.62 -47.43 -12.38
CA VAL A 58 42.09 -47.67 -13.73
C VAL A 58 42.92 -48.73 -14.46
N GLN A 59 44.25 -48.60 -14.44
CA GLN A 59 45.15 -49.56 -15.07
C GLN A 59 45.02 -50.95 -14.42
N GLY A 60 44.94 -51.01 -13.09
CA GLY A 60 44.73 -52.25 -12.36
C GLY A 60 43.41 -52.95 -12.74
N LEU A 61 42.32 -52.19 -12.85
CA LEU A 61 41.01 -52.69 -13.29
C LEU A 61 41.02 -53.14 -14.75
N LEU A 62 41.65 -52.36 -15.64
CA LEU A 62 41.74 -52.68 -17.06
C LEU A 62 42.46 -54.02 -17.27
N THR A 63 43.57 -54.24 -16.57
CA THR A 63 44.30 -55.51 -16.61
C THR A 63 43.52 -56.66 -15.97
N ALA A 64 42.84 -56.42 -14.84
CA ALA A 64 42.14 -57.48 -14.11
C ALA A 64 40.81 -57.93 -14.75
N GLN A 65 40.07 -57.02 -15.39
CA GLN A 65 38.68 -57.26 -15.83
C GLN A 65 38.43 -57.06 -17.32
N TYR A 66 39.27 -56.29 -18.03
CA TYR A 66 39.04 -55.92 -19.44
C TYR A 66 40.18 -56.34 -20.38
N GLY A 67 41.04 -57.27 -19.96
CA GLY A 67 42.10 -57.82 -20.81
C GLY A 67 43.15 -56.79 -21.27
N SER A 68 43.30 -55.68 -20.55
CA SER A 68 44.13 -54.52 -20.92
C SER A 68 43.71 -53.81 -22.21
N ASP A 69 42.47 -53.99 -22.67
CA ASP A 69 41.92 -53.34 -23.86
C ASP A 69 40.91 -52.24 -23.48
N PRO A 70 41.23 -50.95 -23.68
CA PRO A 70 40.32 -49.85 -23.35
C PRO A 70 39.09 -49.79 -24.26
N GLU A 71 39.10 -50.39 -25.46
CA GLU A 71 37.95 -50.35 -26.38
C GLU A 71 36.80 -51.26 -25.91
N VAL A 72 37.07 -52.20 -25.02
CA VAL A 72 36.07 -53.11 -24.44
C VAL A 72 35.33 -52.46 -23.26
N VAL A 73 35.83 -51.34 -22.74
CA VAL A 73 35.19 -50.61 -21.64
C VAL A 73 33.88 -49.99 -22.15
N PRO A 74 32.73 -50.29 -21.52
CA PRO A 74 31.45 -49.74 -21.96
C PRO A 74 31.44 -48.22 -21.95
N ALA A 75 31.20 -47.60 -23.11
CA ALA A 75 31.03 -46.17 -23.24
C ALA A 75 29.58 -45.76 -22.90
N VAL A 76 29.44 -44.76 -22.04
CA VAL A 76 28.17 -44.11 -21.70
C VAL A 76 28.27 -42.62 -21.97
N ALA A 77 27.15 -41.97 -22.28
CA ALA A 77 27.14 -40.54 -22.57
C ALA A 77 27.59 -39.69 -21.36
N TYR A 78 27.23 -40.08 -20.14
CA TYR A 78 27.70 -39.49 -18.89
C TYR A 78 27.67 -40.52 -17.76
N ILE A 79 28.47 -40.29 -16.71
CA ILE A 79 28.54 -41.16 -15.53
C ILE A 79 27.43 -40.78 -14.55
N GLY A 80 26.61 -41.72 -14.09
CA GLY A 80 25.48 -41.43 -13.21
C GLY A 80 24.60 -42.65 -13.02
N ASP A 81 23.48 -42.51 -12.32
CA ASP A 81 22.52 -43.61 -12.17
C ASP A 81 22.07 -44.12 -13.55
N ASP A 82 22.04 -45.44 -13.71
CA ASP A 82 21.55 -46.03 -14.95
C ASP A 82 20.04 -45.82 -15.06
N PRO A 83 19.52 -45.52 -16.27
CA PRO A 83 18.08 -45.51 -16.48
C PRO A 83 17.53 -46.85 -16.02
N SER A 84 16.55 -46.83 -15.13
CA SER A 84 15.79 -48.04 -14.81
C SER A 84 15.26 -48.59 -16.13
N ALA A 85 15.62 -49.84 -16.47
CA ALA A 85 15.14 -50.48 -17.69
C ALA A 85 13.61 -50.29 -17.76
N PRO A 86 13.05 -49.85 -18.91
CA PRO A 86 11.62 -49.62 -19.01
C PRO A 86 10.90 -50.93 -18.67
N THR A 87 10.25 -50.97 -17.51
CA THR A 87 9.59 -52.20 -17.03
C THR A 87 8.20 -52.37 -17.65
N CYS A 88 7.77 -51.49 -18.55
CA CYS A 88 6.46 -51.58 -19.19
C CYS A 88 6.51 -51.10 -20.67
N PRO A 89 5.82 -51.79 -21.61
CA PRO A 89 5.44 -51.15 -22.87
C PRO A 89 4.59 -49.91 -22.56
N VAL A 90 4.53 -48.97 -23.51
CA VAL A 90 3.63 -47.79 -23.47
C VAL A 90 2.28 -48.24 -22.87
N PRO A 91 1.80 -47.60 -21.78
CA PRO A 91 0.55 -47.99 -21.15
C PRO A 91 -0.55 -48.20 -22.20
N ALA A 92 -1.30 -49.30 -22.11
CA ALA A 92 -2.34 -49.64 -23.10
C ALA A 92 -3.43 -48.56 -23.26
N THR A 93 -3.48 -47.60 -22.33
CA THR A 93 -4.35 -46.43 -22.31
C THR A 93 -3.85 -45.26 -23.16
N ILE A 94 -2.62 -45.33 -23.68
CA ILE A 94 -2.01 -44.31 -24.54
C ILE A 94 -1.99 -44.85 -25.97
N PHE A 95 -2.62 -44.14 -26.89
CA PHE A 95 -2.49 -44.47 -28.30
C PHE A 95 -1.09 -44.08 -28.77
N ASN A 96 -0.38 -45.01 -29.40
CA ASN A 96 0.95 -44.78 -29.95
C ASN A 96 0.97 -45.14 -31.43
N SER A 97 1.35 -44.18 -32.27
CA SER A 97 1.64 -44.38 -33.68
C SER A 97 3.05 -43.91 -34.00
N ALA A 98 3.79 -44.71 -34.77
CA ALA A 98 5.08 -44.32 -35.31
C ALA A 98 4.92 -44.11 -36.82
N ASP A 99 5.18 -42.89 -37.29
CA ASP A 99 5.31 -42.60 -38.71
C ASP A 99 6.79 -42.54 -39.05
N SER A 100 7.22 -43.47 -39.90
CA SER A 100 8.58 -43.53 -40.42
C SER A 100 8.52 -43.38 -41.94
N ASP A 101 8.86 -42.20 -42.44
CA ASP A 101 9.22 -42.06 -43.85
C ASP A 101 10.67 -42.57 -44.02
N PRO A 102 10.91 -43.67 -44.75
CA PRO A 102 12.26 -44.20 -44.95
C PRO A 102 13.20 -43.26 -45.72
N SER A 103 12.71 -42.12 -46.22
CA SER A 103 13.51 -41.06 -46.84
C SER A 103 13.91 -39.92 -45.87
N LEU A 104 13.34 -39.86 -44.66
CA LEU A 104 13.65 -38.87 -43.64
C LEU A 104 14.68 -39.39 -42.63
N ALA A 105 15.54 -38.51 -42.12
CA ALA A 105 16.56 -38.83 -41.12
C ALA A 105 16.00 -38.95 -39.68
N THR A 106 14.69 -38.73 -39.49
CA THR A 106 14.00 -38.65 -38.21
C THR A 106 12.78 -39.57 -38.18
N VAL A 107 12.57 -40.24 -37.04
CA VAL A 107 11.39 -41.06 -36.75
C VAL A 107 10.52 -40.32 -35.74
N GLU A 108 9.25 -40.15 -36.08
CA GLU A 108 8.26 -39.48 -35.24
C GLU A 108 7.39 -40.52 -34.52
N ARG A 109 7.31 -40.40 -33.19
CA ARG A 109 6.40 -41.22 -32.36
C ARG A 109 5.40 -40.32 -31.68
N THR A 110 4.13 -40.53 -31.96
CA THR A 110 3.01 -39.75 -31.41
C THR A 110 2.31 -40.52 -30.32
N TYR A 111 2.12 -39.87 -29.16
CA TYR A 111 1.46 -40.41 -27.98
C TYR A 111 0.22 -39.55 -27.66
N GLU A 112 -0.97 -40.12 -27.80
CA GLU A 112 -2.22 -39.45 -27.39
C GLU A 112 -2.62 -39.89 -25.99
N LEU A 113 -2.69 -38.94 -25.06
CA LEU A 113 -3.01 -39.19 -23.66
C LEU A 113 -4.53 -39.15 -23.43
N PRO A 114 -5.07 -40.02 -22.55
CA PRO A 114 -6.49 -40.05 -22.25
C PRO A 114 -6.97 -38.75 -21.59
N ALA A 115 -8.24 -38.39 -21.81
CA ALA A 115 -8.86 -37.21 -21.18
C ALA A 115 -9.18 -37.39 -19.68
N ASP A 116 -9.16 -38.62 -19.17
CA ASP A 116 -9.33 -38.91 -17.75
C ASP A 116 -7.96 -38.95 -17.05
N GLU A 117 -7.71 -38.01 -16.14
CA GLU A 117 -6.45 -37.89 -15.39
C GLU A 117 -6.08 -39.17 -14.63
N ARG A 118 -7.07 -39.99 -14.21
CA ARG A 118 -6.83 -41.23 -13.47
C ARG A 118 -6.19 -42.33 -14.32
N LEU A 119 -6.22 -42.18 -15.64
CA LEU A 119 -5.64 -43.12 -16.61
C LEU A 119 -4.24 -42.72 -17.08
N LEU A 120 -3.70 -41.61 -16.57
CA LEU A 120 -2.37 -41.13 -16.89
C LEU A 120 -1.28 -41.97 -16.21
N PRO A 121 -0.13 -42.17 -16.87
CA PRO A 121 1.03 -42.82 -16.25
C PRO A 121 1.59 -41.99 -15.09
N ASP A 122 2.24 -42.67 -14.14
CA ASP A 122 3.03 -41.97 -13.12
C ASP A 122 4.27 -41.28 -13.74
N ALA A 123 4.84 -40.33 -13.01
CA ALA A 123 5.92 -39.49 -13.51
C ALA A 123 7.19 -40.27 -13.91
N ALA A 124 7.54 -41.34 -13.19
CA ALA A 124 8.73 -42.12 -13.48
C ALA A 124 8.54 -42.98 -14.73
N THR A 125 7.37 -43.63 -14.85
CA THR A 125 6.99 -44.38 -16.06
C THR A 125 6.96 -43.45 -17.28
N TRP A 126 6.34 -42.27 -17.15
CA TRP A 126 6.25 -41.30 -18.24
C TRP A 126 7.61 -40.76 -18.68
N ALA A 127 8.47 -40.41 -17.72
CA ALA A 127 9.85 -39.98 -18.02
C ALA A 127 10.62 -41.06 -18.77
N SER A 128 10.49 -42.33 -18.38
CA SER A 128 11.13 -43.46 -19.08
C SER A 128 10.60 -43.65 -20.50
N VAL A 129 9.29 -43.46 -20.73
CA VAL A 129 8.68 -43.50 -22.08
C VAL A 129 9.26 -42.40 -22.97
N LEU A 130 9.43 -41.19 -22.44
CA LEU A 130 9.96 -40.05 -23.20
C LEU A 130 11.48 -40.13 -23.42
N SER A 131 12.27 -40.48 -22.39
CA SER A 131 13.73 -40.50 -22.47
C SER A 131 14.30 -41.75 -23.16
N GLY A 132 13.51 -42.82 -23.25
CA GLY A 132 13.99 -44.13 -23.70
C GLY A 132 14.96 -44.79 -22.72
N SER A 133 15.66 -45.82 -23.19
CA SER A 133 16.55 -46.67 -22.37
C SER A 133 18.02 -46.28 -22.42
N ARG A 134 18.40 -45.21 -23.13
CA ARG A 134 19.80 -44.75 -23.28
C ARG A 134 20.03 -43.47 -22.48
N LYS A 135 21.24 -43.31 -21.94
CA LYS A 135 21.68 -42.04 -21.34
C LYS A 135 21.88 -41.02 -22.46
N CYS A 136 21.11 -39.94 -22.43
CA CYS A 136 21.14 -38.83 -23.38
C CYS A 136 20.80 -37.52 -22.66
N TRP A 137 20.81 -36.40 -23.40
CA TRP A 137 20.43 -35.07 -22.85
C TRP A 137 19.03 -35.08 -22.22
N LEU A 138 18.06 -35.75 -22.84
CA LEU A 138 16.68 -35.82 -22.37
C LEU A 138 16.59 -36.64 -21.08
N HIS A 139 17.32 -37.75 -21.01
CA HIS A 139 17.44 -38.54 -19.78
C HIS A 139 18.10 -37.73 -18.65
N ALA A 140 19.20 -37.03 -18.94
CA ALA A 140 19.86 -36.14 -17.98
C ALA A 140 18.91 -35.04 -17.47
N MET A 141 18.10 -34.47 -18.36
CA MET A 141 17.10 -33.45 -18.02
C MET A 141 15.99 -33.99 -17.10
N PHE A 142 15.61 -35.26 -17.21
CA PHE A 142 14.63 -35.88 -16.30
C PHE A 142 15.24 -36.30 -14.95
N MET A 143 16.46 -36.82 -14.95
CA MET A 143 17.08 -37.41 -13.76
C MET A 143 17.83 -36.41 -12.88
N ALA A 144 18.33 -35.31 -13.45
CA ALA A 144 19.01 -34.29 -12.67
C ALA A 144 18.06 -33.68 -11.64
N THR A 145 18.41 -33.70 -10.36
CA THR A 145 17.60 -33.07 -9.31
C THR A 145 17.81 -31.56 -9.24
N LYS A 146 18.96 -31.09 -9.75
CA LYS A 146 19.38 -29.69 -9.78
C LYS A 146 19.96 -29.32 -11.14
N LEU A 147 19.87 -28.04 -11.47
CA LEU A 147 20.47 -27.43 -12.65
C LEU A 147 21.51 -26.40 -12.21
N VAL A 148 22.54 -26.18 -13.03
CA VAL A 148 23.45 -25.03 -12.85
C VAL A 148 22.75 -23.78 -13.37
N HIS A 149 22.75 -22.72 -12.57
CA HIS A 149 22.20 -21.41 -12.90
C HIS A 149 23.22 -20.35 -12.49
N GLY A 150 24.06 -19.93 -13.44
CA GLY A 150 25.21 -19.06 -13.18
C GLY A 150 26.17 -19.72 -12.20
N MET A 151 26.45 -19.04 -11.07
CA MET A 151 27.33 -19.54 -10.00
C MET A 151 26.60 -20.38 -8.94
N ARG A 152 25.30 -20.65 -9.12
CA ARG A 152 24.44 -21.33 -8.15
C ARG A 152 23.83 -22.59 -8.76
N THR A 153 23.21 -23.41 -7.91
CA THR A 153 22.37 -24.53 -8.35
C THR A 153 20.92 -24.28 -7.98
N ILE A 154 20.00 -24.48 -8.91
CA ILE A 154 18.55 -24.40 -8.69
C ILE A 154 17.91 -25.78 -8.78
N ARG A 155 16.69 -25.93 -8.27
CA ARG A 155 15.91 -27.16 -8.42
C ARG A 155 15.53 -27.36 -9.90
N ASN A 156 15.59 -28.59 -10.37
CA ASN A 156 15.15 -28.93 -11.72
C ASN A 156 13.62 -29.12 -11.77
N TYR A 157 12.91 -28.21 -12.43
CA TYR A 157 11.47 -28.29 -12.68
C TYR A 157 11.10 -28.78 -14.09
N LEU A 158 12.08 -28.96 -14.98
CA LEU A 158 11.87 -29.46 -16.35
C LEU A 158 11.11 -30.81 -16.40
N PRO A 159 11.33 -31.77 -15.47
CA PRO A 159 10.53 -32.98 -15.40
C PRO A 159 9.03 -32.72 -15.21
N GLN A 160 8.67 -31.72 -14.40
CA GLN A 160 7.27 -31.35 -14.15
C GLN A 160 6.66 -30.68 -15.37
N VAL A 161 7.42 -29.84 -16.09
CA VAL A 161 6.95 -29.21 -17.33
C VAL A 161 6.50 -30.26 -18.35
N LEU A 162 7.23 -31.37 -18.47
CA LEU A 162 6.92 -32.47 -19.40
C LEU A 162 6.03 -33.59 -18.83
N ARG A 163 5.43 -33.41 -17.65
CA ARG A 163 4.54 -34.43 -17.07
C ARG A 163 3.34 -34.72 -17.98
N ALA A 164 2.85 -35.96 -17.91
CA ALA A 164 1.64 -36.35 -18.63
C ALA A 164 0.44 -35.50 -18.18
N ARG A 165 -0.31 -34.96 -19.14
CA ARG A 165 -1.53 -34.18 -18.91
C ARG A 165 -2.68 -34.74 -19.72
N ALA A 166 -3.88 -34.74 -19.16
CA ALA A 166 -5.04 -35.38 -19.77
C ALA A 166 -5.42 -34.75 -21.12
N GLY A 167 -5.67 -35.56 -22.13
CA GLY A 167 -6.10 -35.10 -23.46
C GLY A 167 -5.03 -34.35 -24.28
N ARG A 168 -3.75 -34.45 -23.89
CA ARG A 168 -2.63 -33.87 -24.67
C ARG A 168 -2.02 -34.92 -25.60
N THR A 169 -1.47 -34.44 -26.71
CA THR A 169 -0.72 -35.26 -27.67
C THR A 169 0.75 -34.88 -27.62
N PHE A 170 1.63 -35.85 -27.43
CA PHE A 170 3.08 -35.68 -27.43
C PHE A 170 3.68 -36.29 -28.70
N THR A 171 4.48 -35.54 -29.44
CA THR A 171 5.25 -36.05 -30.58
C THR A 171 6.72 -36.05 -30.22
N VAL A 172 7.33 -37.23 -30.17
CA VAL A 172 8.75 -37.41 -29.88
C VAL A 172 9.51 -37.67 -31.18
N HIS A 173 10.49 -36.81 -31.44
CA HIS A 173 11.38 -36.88 -32.59
C HIS A 173 12.65 -37.62 -32.21
N THR A 174 13.03 -38.64 -32.99
CA THR A 174 14.25 -39.44 -32.77
C THR A 174 15.07 -39.54 -34.05
N ASN A 175 16.40 -39.63 -33.94
CA ASN A 175 17.26 -39.87 -35.09
C ASN A 175 17.12 -41.33 -35.58
N ALA A 176 16.84 -41.53 -36.87
CA ALA A 176 16.59 -42.85 -37.44
C ALA A 176 17.79 -43.82 -37.31
N ASN A 177 19.02 -43.30 -37.22
CA ASN A 177 20.25 -44.10 -37.15
C ASN A 177 20.73 -44.36 -35.72
N SER A 178 20.56 -43.40 -34.80
CA SER A 178 21.05 -43.51 -33.42
C SER A 178 19.97 -43.80 -32.37
N ASP A 179 18.68 -43.71 -32.72
CA ASP A 179 17.52 -43.77 -31.81
C ASP A 179 17.60 -42.74 -30.67
N GLU A 180 18.43 -41.69 -30.84
CA GLU A 180 18.56 -40.61 -29.86
C GLU A 180 17.45 -39.57 -30.05
N PRO A 181 16.85 -39.07 -28.95
CA PRO A 181 15.81 -38.05 -29.03
C PRO A 181 16.38 -36.74 -29.54
N THR A 182 15.74 -36.15 -30.55
CA THR A 182 16.08 -34.84 -31.12
C THR A 182 15.12 -33.75 -30.65
N GLY A 183 13.90 -34.10 -30.24
CA GLY A 183 12.97 -33.17 -29.61
C GLY A 183 11.62 -33.76 -29.25
N ILE A 184 10.80 -32.95 -28.59
CA ILE A 184 9.44 -33.24 -28.15
C ILE A 184 8.55 -32.05 -28.47
N GLU A 185 7.37 -32.30 -29.00
CA GLU A 185 6.31 -31.31 -29.19
C GLU A 185 5.05 -31.75 -28.44
N VAL A 186 4.33 -30.81 -27.86
CA VAL A 186 3.08 -31.07 -27.14
C VAL A 186 1.95 -30.22 -27.71
N PHE A 187 0.84 -30.89 -28.00
CA PHE A 187 -0.36 -30.31 -28.56
C PHE A 187 -1.58 -30.58 -27.68
N ASN A 188 -2.54 -29.66 -27.75
CA ASN A 188 -3.85 -29.78 -27.17
C ASN A 188 -4.89 -29.44 -28.24
N ASP A 189 -5.61 -30.45 -28.73
CA ASP A 189 -6.57 -30.32 -29.83
C ASP A 189 -6.00 -29.56 -31.05
N GLY A 190 -4.79 -29.97 -31.49
CA GLY A 190 -4.07 -29.36 -32.61
C GLY A 190 -3.38 -28.02 -32.31
N ARG A 191 -3.62 -27.41 -31.15
CA ARG A 191 -2.90 -26.20 -30.71
C ARG A 191 -1.57 -26.57 -30.04
N ARG A 192 -0.48 -26.00 -30.53
CA ARG A 192 0.87 -26.16 -29.96
C ARG A 192 1.00 -25.47 -28.59
N GLU A 193 1.43 -26.22 -27.58
CA GLU A 193 1.58 -25.74 -26.19
C GLU A 193 3.04 -25.73 -25.71
N LEU A 194 3.86 -26.68 -26.14
CA LEU A 194 5.24 -26.84 -25.65
C LEU A 194 6.14 -27.47 -26.71
N ASP A 195 7.38 -27.00 -26.81
CA ASP A 195 8.45 -27.67 -27.52
C ASP A 195 9.71 -27.80 -26.68
N VAL A 196 10.44 -28.90 -26.87
CA VAL A 196 11.79 -29.09 -26.37
C VAL A 196 12.64 -29.71 -27.45
N PHE A 197 13.65 -29.02 -27.96
CA PHE A 197 14.54 -29.54 -29.01
C PHE A 197 15.99 -29.41 -28.61
N VAL A 198 16.84 -30.34 -29.09
CA VAL A 198 18.30 -30.19 -28.98
C VAL A 198 18.86 -29.68 -30.31
N ALA A 199 19.50 -28.52 -30.27
CA ALA A 199 20.30 -27.95 -31.34
C ALA A 199 21.76 -28.36 -31.17
N ASP A 200 22.40 -28.78 -32.28
CA ASP A 200 23.84 -29.08 -32.34
C ASP A 200 24.33 -30.17 -31.36
N GLY A 201 23.41 -30.94 -30.78
CA GLY A 201 23.69 -32.04 -29.83
C GLY A 201 23.94 -31.61 -28.38
N THR A 202 24.11 -30.31 -28.11
CA THR A 202 24.47 -29.81 -26.77
C THR A 202 23.57 -28.68 -26.27
N ARG A 203 22.85 -27.97 -27.13
CA ARG A 203 21.99 -26.85 -26.71
C ARG A 203 20.53 -27.25 -26.74
N ILE A 204 19.90 -27.35 -25.59
CA ILE A 204 18.48 -27.65 -25.42
C ILE A 204 17.70 -26.34 -25.45
N VAL A 205 16.67 -26.26 -26.28
CA VAL A 205 15.77 -25.11 -26.41
C VAL A 205 14.37 -25.53 -25.97
N LEU A 206 13.89 -24.94 -24.89
CA LEU A 206 12.54 -25.09 -24.34
C LEU A 206 11.68 -23.90 -24.79
N SER A 207 10.59 -24.16 -25.49
CA SER A 207 9.62 -23.13 -25.90
C SER A 207 8.25 -23.44 -25.29
N ILE A 208 7.78 -22.59 -24.37
CA ILE A 208 6.44 -22.70 -23.78
C ILE A 208 5.52 -21.70 -24.46
N TYR A 209 4.50 -22.17 -25.18
CA TYR A 209 3.57 -21.30 -25.89
C TYR A 209 2.47 -20.79 -24.97
N HIS A 210 2.26 -19.48 -24.99
CA HIS A 210 1.16 -18.81 -24.31
C HIS A 210 0.40 -17.94 -25.31
N SER A 211 -0.91 -17.76 -25.10
CA SER A 211 -1.71 -16.90 -25.97
C SER A 211 -2.73 -16.10 -25.18
N ASN A 212 -3.06 -14.94 -25.71
CA ASN A 212 -4.26 -14.18 -25.37
C ASN A 212 -5.16 -14.08 -26.61
N ALA A 213 -6.15 -13.19 -26.59
CA ALA A 213 -7.10 -12.99 -27.69
C ALA A 213 -6.46 -12.41 -28.97
N HIS A 214 -5.25 -11.85 -28.89
CA HIS A 214 -4.61 -11.09 -29.97
C HIS A 214 -3.34 -11.75 -30.51
N VAL A 215 -2.57 -12.40 -29.64
CA VAL A 215 -1.21 -12.86 -29.92
C VAL A 215 -0.92 -14.20 -29.25
N GLN A 216 -0.15 -15.03 -29.95
CA GLN A 216 0.53 -16.22 -29.41
C GLN A 216 2.04 -16.00 -29.48
N ARG A 217 2.74 -16.23 -28.36
CA ARG A 217 4.20 -16.17 -28.25
C ARG A 217 4.72 -17.31 -27.41
N ALA A 218 5.98 -17.65 -27.61
CA ALA A 218 6.69 -18.63 -26.81
C ALA A 218 7.62 -17.92 -25.80
N ILE A 219 7.65 -18.44 -24.58
CA ILE A 219 8.74 -18.20 -23.64
C ILE A 219 9.86 -19.16 -24.04
N VAL A 220 11.01 -18.62 -24.44
CA VAL A 220 12.14 -19.41 -24.95
C VAL A 220 13.28 -19.41 -23.93
N LEU A 221 13.55 -20.58 -23.36
CA LEU A 221 14.65 -20.84 -22.43
C LEU A 221 15.65 -21.79 -23.07
N GLU A 222 16.93 -21.54 -22.80
CA GLU A 222 18.04 -22.31 -23.37
C GLU A 222 18.83 -22.97 -22.26
N TYR A 223 19.21 -24.23 -22.46
CA TYR A 223 20.03 -25.00 -21.54
C TYR A 223 21.19 -25.65 -22.31
N ALA A 224 22.39 -25.64 -21.74
CA ALA A 224 23.55 -26.36 -22.25
C ALA A 224 23.66 -27.73 -21.55
N TYR A 225 23.85 -28.77 -22.36
CA TYR A 225 24.09 -30.14 -21.94
C TYR A 225 25.59 -30.41 -21.92
N HIS A 226 26.10 -30.71 -20.72
CA HIS A 226 27.50 -30.96 -20.38
C HIS A 226 27.67 -32.41 -19.87
N PRO A 227 27.79 -33.41 -20.76
CA PRO A 227 27.99 -34.80 -20.35
C PRO A 227 29.27 -35.02 -19.51
N GLU A 228 30.26 -34.14 -19.65
CA GLU A 228 31.51 -34.13 -18.89
C GLU A 228 31.35 -33.71 -17.43
N THR A 229 30.23 -33.10 -17.04
CA THR A 229 29.88 -32.74 -15.66
C THR A 229 28.77 -33.66 -15.12
N PRO A 230 29.04 -34.95 -14.89
CA PRO A 230 28.01 -35.97 -14.64
C PRO A 230 27.04 -35.69 -13.49
N LEU A 231 27.48 -34.96 -12.47
CA LEU A 231 26.66 -34.61 -11.30
C LEU A 231 25.62 -33.53 -11.61
N LEU A 232 25.92 -32.63 -12.56
CA LEU A 232 25.09 -31.49 -12.94
C LEU A 232 25.20 -31.27 -14.46
N PRO A 233 24.69 -32.19 -15.28
CA PRO A 233 24.92 -32.19 -16.73
C PRO A 233 24.08 -31.15 -17.49
N VAL A 234 23.18 -30.42 -16.83
CA VAL A 234 22.30 -29.43 -17.48
C VAL A 234 22.48 -28.07 -16.82
N HIS A 235 22.88 -27.10 -17.64
CA HIS A 235 23.21 -25.74 -17.25
C HIS A 235 22.26 -24.77 -17.96
N GLU A 236 21.62 -23.85 -17.25
CA GLU A 236 20.80 -22.82 -17.91
C GLU A 236 21.67 -21.74 -18.55
N VAL A 237 21.36 -21.36 -19.79
CA VAL A 237 22.06 -20.30 -20.53
C VAL A 237 21.46 -18.95 -20.15
N LEU A 238 22.16 -18.20 -19.30
CA LEU A 238 21.71 -16.91 -18.78
C LEU A 238 21.90 -15.75 -19.77
N ASP A 239 22.83 -15.89 -20.71
CA ASP A 239 23.11 -14.85 -21.70
C ASP A 239 21.85 -14.54 -22.54
N GLY A 240 21.39 -13.29 -22.46
CA GLY A 240 20.17 -12.82 -23.11
C GLY A 240 18.86 -13.43 -22.59
N ARG A 241 18.89 -14.24 -21.53
CA ARG A 241 17.71 -14.90 -20.97
C ARG A 241 16.63 -13.92 -20.56
N ASP A 242 16.98 -12.97 -19.71
CA ASP A 242 16.02 -12.01 -19.16
C ASP A 242 15.45 -11.10 -20.26
N GLU A 243 16.23 -10.81 -21.30
CA GLU A 243 15.77 -10.04 -22.47
C GLU A 243 14.76 -10.83 -23.31
N ARG A 244 14.97 -12.14 -23.52
CA ARG A 244 13.98 -13.01 -24.20
C ARG A 244 12.67 -13.08 -23.41
N VAL A 245 12.76 -13.26 -22.09
CA VAL A 245 11.61 -13.27 -21.19
C VAL A 245 10.90 -11.92 -21.19
N ARG A 246 11.64 -10.81 -21.10
CA ARG A 246 11.12 -9.44 -21.16
C ARG A 246 10.36 -9.19 -22.46
N GLN A 247 10.91 -9.58 -23.61
CA GLN A 247 10.24 -9.41 -24.89
C GLN A 247 8.94 -10.21 -24.97
N PHE A 248 8.90 -11.42 -24.41
CA PHE A 248 7.65 -12.18 -24.29
C PHE A 248 6.59 -11.40 -23.48
N PHE A 249 6.95 -10.85 -22.32
CA PHE A 249 6.00 -10.08 -21.50
C PHE A 249 5.55 -8.77 -22.17
N VAL A 250 6.44 -8.08 -22.89
CA VAL A 250 6.07 -6.92 -23.72
C VAL A 250 5.00 -7.31 -24.74
N ASP A 251 5.21 -8.40 -25.47
CA ASP A 251 4.25 -8.88 -26.46
C ASP A 251 2.93 -9.30 -25.80
N MET A 252 2.97 -9.92 -24.62
CA MET A 252 1.75 -10.39 -23.94
C MET A 252 0.91 -9.26 -23.32
N TRP A 253 1.56 -8.29 -22.67
CA TRP A 253 0.88 -7.22 -21.93
C TRP A 253 0.62 -5.97 -22.75
N LEU A 254 1.52 -5.60 -23.66
CA LEU A 254 1.48 -4.29 -24.30
C LEU A 254 0.95 -4.31 -25.74
N HIS A 255 0.78 -5.48 -26.35
CA HIS A 255 0.32 -5.60 -27.75
C HIS A 255 -1.03 -4.91 -28.01
N SER A 256 -1.95 -4.92 -27.05
CA SER A 256 -3.27 -4.28 -27.19
C SER A 256 -3.24 -2.75 -27.12
N ILE A 257 -2.14 -2.15 -26.65
CA ILE A 257 -1.97 -0.69 -26.47
C ILE A 257 -1.39 -0.03 -27.75
N GLY A 258 -0.77 -0.83 -28.64
CA GLY A 258 -0.20 -0.39 -29.92
C GLY A 258 1.21 0.23 -29.81
N PRO A 259 2.04 0.12 -30.86
CA PRO A 259 3.46 0.45 -30.82
C PRO A 259 3.78 1.93 -30.54
N ASP A 260 2.95 2.83 -31.08
CA ASP A 260 3.15 4.29 -30.98
C ASP A 260 3.01 4.82 -29.54
N ARG A 261 2.36 4.05 -28.65
CA ARG A 261 2.17 4.41 -27.24
C ARG A 261 3.22 3.79 -26.32
N HIS A 262 4.21 3.04 -26.82
CA HIS A 262 5.25 2.44 -25.97
C HIS A 262 6.34 3.42 -25.51
N GLN A 263 6.47 4.60 -26.13
CA GLN A 263 7.61 5.50 -25.96
C GLN A 263 7.37 6.72 -25.05
N ASP A 264 6.22 6.81 -24.37
CA ASP A 264 5.94 7.90 -23.42
C ASP A 264 6.74 7.70 -22.11
N THR A 265 8.05 7.90 -22.19
CA THR A 265 8.98 7.93 -21.07
C THR A 265 9.59 9.32 -20.93
N ASN A 266 9.73 9.79 -19.70
CA ASN A 266 10.46 11.02 -19.42
C ASN A 266 12.00 10.81 -19.54
N ASN A 267 12.76 11.91 -19.42
CA ASN A 267 14.22 11.87 -19.59
C ASN A 267 14.96 11.08 -18.49
N ASP A 268 14.36 10.88 -17.31
CA ASP A 268 14.98 10.13 -16.20
C ASP A 268 14.74 8.60 -16.28
N GLY A 269 13.85 8.16 -17.17
CA GLY A 269 13.53 6.75 -17.38
C GLY A 269 12.76 6.09 -16.22
N LEU A 270 12.15 6.88 -15.33
CA LEU A 270 11.38 6.42 -14.19
C LEU A 270 9.86 6.61 -14.36
N GLU A 271 9.44 7.43 -15.32
CA GLU A 271 8.03 7.72 -15.58
C GLU A 271 7.55 7.11 -16.90
N PHE A 272 6.35 6.53 -16.87
CA PHE A 272 5.74 5.80 -17.98
C PHE A 272 4.25 6.16 -18.06
N ALA A 273 3.81 6.74 -19.17
CA ALA A 273 2.41 7.14 -19.34
C ALA A 273 1.67 6.26 -20.36
N THR A 274 0.38 6.06 -20.14
CA THR A 274 -0.57 5.52 -21.11
C THR A 274 -1.76 6.44 -21.17
N ARG A 275 -1.95 7.10 -22.31
CA ARG A 275 -2.98 8.12 -22.50
C ARG A 275 -4.18 7.61 -23.29
N GLY A 276 -5.33 8.24 -23.07
CA GLY A 276 -6.52 8.01 -23.87
C GLY A 276 -7.12 6.61 -23.68
N ILE A 277 -7.21 6.14 -22.43
CA ILE A 277 -7.87 4.88 -22.07
C ILE A 277 -9.37 5.16 -21.92
N GLU A 278 -10.18 4.64 -22.84
CA GLU A 278 -11.63 4.79 -22.78
C GLU A 278 -12.27 3.80 -21.79
N VAL A 279 -13.09 4.31 -20.87
CA VAL A 279 -13.83 3.52 -19.90
C VAL A 279 -15.19 3.15 -20.51
N THR A 280 -15.31 1.92 -21.02
CA THR A 280 -16.54 1.46 -21.70
C THR A 280 -17.43 0.60 -20.82
N SER A 281 -18.75 0.67 -21.05
CA SER A 281 -19.76 -0.13 -20.35
C SER A 281 -19.50 -1.63 -20.45
N ASP A 282 -19.08 -2.10 -21.64
CA ASP A 282 -18.81 -3.52 -21.91
C ASP A 282 -17.64 -4.04 -21.07
N LYS A 283 -16.53 -3.30 -21.00
CA LYS A 283 -15.33 -3.69 -20.22
C LYS A 283 -15.60 -3.69 -18.72
N VAL A 284 -16.30 -2.68 -18.22
CA VAL A 284 -16.68 -2.61 -16.80
C VAL A 284 -17.64 -3.75 -16.45
N SER A 285 -18.62 -4.05 -17.31
CA SER A 285 -19.55 -5.17 -17.12
C SER A 285 -18.85 -6.52 -17.14
N GLU A 286 -17.84 -6.68 -18.01
CA GLU A 286 -17.01 -7.88 -18.06
C GLU A 286 -16.17 -8.04 -16.79
N TYR A 287 -15.54 -6.96 -16.33
CA TYR A 287 -14.80 -6.93 -15.09
C TYR A 287 -15.66 -7.32 -13.88
N CYS A 288 -16.84 -6.69 -13.74
CA CYS A 288 -17.76 -7.00 -12.65
C CYS A 288 -18.19 -8.48 -12.66
N ARG A 289 -18.44 -9.06 -13.84
CA ARG A 289 -18.73 -10.50 -13.97
C ARG A 289 -17.55 -11.38 -13.57
N ALA A 290 -16.33 -11.00 -13.93
CA ALA A 290 -15.12 -11.76 -13.61
C ALA A 290 -14.76 -11.73 -12.11
N THR A 291 -15.10 -10.65 -11.40
CA THR A 291 -14.86 -10.51 -9.95
C THR A 291 -16.03 -10.95 -9.09
N GLY A 292 -17.22 -11.16 -9.67
CA GLY A 292 -18.44 -11.49 -8.92
C GLY A 292 -19.08 -10.28 -8.22
N LEU A 293 -18.80 -9.07 -8.71
CA LEU A 293 -19.41 -7.83 -8.24
C LEU A 293 -20.91 -7.81 -8.57
N ASP A 294 -21.71 -7.29 -7.64
CA ASP A 294 -23.14 -7.10 -7.88
C ASP A 294 -23.35 -5.97 -8.91
N LEU A 295 -23.82 -6.36 -10.10
CA LEU A 295 -24.14 -5.43 -11.17
C LEU A 295 -25.26 -4.44 -10.79
N ALA A 296 -26.02 -4.69 -9.72
CA ALA A 296 -27.00 -3.72 -9.22
C ALA A 296 -26.35 -2.46 -8.64
N ALA A 297 -25.14 -2.55 -8.10
CA ALA A 297 -24.36 -1.40 -7.62
C ALA A 297 -23.65 -0.65 -8.75
N TYR A 298 -23.43 -1.32 -9.89
CA TYR A 298 -22.76 -0.81 -11.08
C TYR A 298 -23.57 -1.14 -12.36
N PRO A 299 -24.82 -0.66 -12.46
CA PRO A 299 -25.73 -1.08 -13.53
C PRO A 299 -25.27 -0.54 -14.88
N PRO A 300 -25.00 -1.41 -15.87
CA PRO A 300 -24.65 -0.95 -17.21
C PRO A 300 -25.83 -0.20 -17.82
N ASN A 301 -25.58 1.02 -18.31
CA ASN A 301 -26.55 1.86 -19.01
C ASN A 301 -27.73 2.36 -18.16
N SER A 302 -27.49 2.69 -16.88
CA SER A 302 -28.49 3.39 -16.05
C SER A 302 -28.29 4.91 -16.07
N ASP A 303 -29.37 5.68 -16.01
CA ASP A 303 -29.32 7.14 -15.83
C ASP A 303 -28.89 7.58 -14.41
N GLN A 304 -28.67 6.64 -13.47
CA GLN A 304 -28.53 6.93 -12.03
C GLN A 304 -27.18 6.55 -11.40
N ALA A 305 -26.48 5.54 -11.93
CA ALA A 305 -25.15 5.13 -11.46
C ALA A 305 -24.28 4.66 -12.64
N ASN A 306 -23.34 5.52 -13.02
CA ASN A 306 -22.39 5.29 -14.13
C ASN A 306 -20.93 5.18 -13.66
N SER A 307 -20.68 5.20 -12.34
CA SER A 307 -19.33 5.11 -11.78
C SER A 307 -18.74 3.71 -11.88
N VAL A 308 -17.42 3.58 -11.97
CA VAL A 308 -16.73 2.28 -11.93
C VAL A 308 -16.34 1.87 -10.51
N PRO A 309 -16.14 0.57 -10.24
CA PRO A 309 -15.62 0.11 -8.95
C PRO A 309 -14.23 0.70 -8.63
N MET A 310 -13.95 0.95 -7.35
CA MET A 310 -12.64 1.47 -6.92
C MET A 310 -11.47 0.54 -7.29
N ASP A 311 -11.69 -0.77 -7.23
CA ASP A 311 -10.72 -1.80 -7.64
C ASP A 311 -10.49 -1.85 -9.17
N TYR A 312 -11.24 -1.09 -9.95
CA TYR A 312 -10.95 -0.86 -11.36
C TYR A 312 -9.80 0.15 -11.58
N MET A 313 -9.42 0.95 -10.56
CA MET A 313 -8.29 1.89 -10.66
C MET A 313 -6.95 1.18 -10.96
N PRO A 314 -6.59 0.07 -10.27
CA PRO A 314 -5.46 -0.77 -10.67
C PRO A 314 -5.54 -1.26 -12.12
N VAL A 315 -6.72 -1.61 -12.62
CA VAL A 315 -6.90 -2.08 -14.02
C VAL A 315 -6.57 -0.97 -15.01
N LEU A 316 -7.01 0.26 -14.73
CA LEU A 316 -6.63 1.44 -15.52
C LEU A 316 -5.13 1.76 -15.41
N ALA A 317 -4.50 1.40 -14.29
CA ALA A 317 -3.07 1.60 -14.04
C ALA A 317 -2.17 0.56 -14.74
N LEU A 318 -2.65 -0.69 -14.92
CA LEU A 318 -1.88 -1.83 -15.46
C LEU A 318 -1.07 -1.52 -16.72
N PRO A 319 -1.62 -0.85 -17.76
CA PRO A 319 -0.85 -0.49 -18.95
C PRO A 319 0.47 0.24 -18.66
N SER A 320 0.46 1.20 -17.73
CA SER A 320 1.64 1.98 -17.37
C SER A 320 2.55 1.23 -16.40
N VAL A 321 1.98 0.39 -15.53
CA VAL A 321 2.74 -0.54 -14.68
C VAL A 321 3.52 -1.54 -15.53
N PHE A 322 2.90 -2.14 -16.55
CA PHE A 322 3.57 -3.09 -17.45
C PHE A 322 4.71 -2.46 -18.24
N LYS A 323 4.58 -1.19 -18.67
CA LYS A 323 5.69 -0.42 -19.26
C LYS A 323 6.84 -0.24 -18.27
N ALA A 324 6.54 0.12 -17.03
CA ALA A 324 7.54 0.27 -15.99
C ALA A 324 8.28 -1.05 -15.69
N LEU A 325 7.55 -2.15 -15.53
CA LEU A 325 8.12 -3.48 -15.24
C LEU A 325 8.99 -4.04 -16.38
N THR A 326 8.63 -3.74 -17.63
CA THR A 326 9.38 -4.19 -18.82
C THR A 326 10.46 -3.21 -19.27
N SER A 327 10.68 -2.13 -18.50
CA SER A 327 11.69 -1.12 -18.77
C SER A 327 13.11 -1.61 -18.45
N GLN A 328 14.09 -1.02 -19.13
CA GLN A 328 15.51 -1.28 -18.85
C GLN A 328 15.95 -0.80 -17.46
N ARG A 329 15.18 0.10 -16.83
CA ARG A 329 15.48 0.59 -15.47
C ARG A 329 15.19 -0.46 -14.40
N VAL A 330 14.15 -1.27 -14.60
CA VAL A 330 13.78 -2.36 -13.69
C VAL A 330 14.58 -3.63 -13.99
N HIS A 331 14.77 -3.98 -15.27
CA HIS A 331 15.54 -5.12 -15.80
C HIS A 331 15.79 -6.27 -14.80
N SER A 332 14.91 -7.28 -14.78
CA SER A 332 14.99 -8.44 -13.88
C SER A 332 14.18 -9.62 -14.45
N ASP A 333 14.35 -10.80 -13.86
CA ASP A 333 13.60 -12.00 -14.25
C ASP A 333 12.11 -11.90 -13.93
N LEU A 334 11.31 -11.58 -14.95
CA LEU A 334 9.85 -11.44 -14.84
C LEU A 334 9.12 -12.77 -14.55
N LEU A 335 9.74 -13.94 -14.76
CA LEU A 335 9.13 -15.24 -14.40
C LEU A 335 9.15 -15.49 -12.89
N HIS A 336 10.00 -14.79 -12.15
CA HIS A 336 10.10 -14.92 -10.69
C HIS A 336 9.63 -13.64 -9.99
N MET A 337 8.70 -12.92 -10.61
CA MET A 337 8.08 -11.71 -10.07
C MET A 337 6.84 -12.05 -9.24
N VAL A 338 6.74 -11.48 -8.04
CA VAL A 338 5.59 -11.61 -7.14
C VAL A 338 5.05 -10.23 -6.77
N GLN A 339 3.74 -10.02 -6.91
CA GLN A 339 3.09 -8.83 -6.38
C GLN A 339 2.84 -9.02 -4.88
N THR A 340 3.31 -8.07 -4.06
CA THR A 340 3.23 -8.17 -2.59
C THR A 340 2.24 -7.19 -2.00
N THR A 341 2.09 -5.99 -2.56
CA THR A 341 1.12 -5.01 -2.06
C THR A 341 0.40 -4.30 -3.20
N ASN A 342 -0.82 -3.85 -2.93
CA ASN A 342 -1.55 -2.92 -3.78
C ASN A 342 -2.34 -1.94 -2.90
N HIS A 343 -2.14 -0.65 -3.10
CA HIS A 343 -2.83 0.41 -2.39
C HIS A 343 -3.50 1.35 -3.39
N ILE A 344 -4.73 1.73 -3.09
CA ILE A 344 -5.56 2.64 -3.88
C ILE A 344 -6.00 3.76 -2.94
N GLU A 345 -5.78 5.00 -3.36
CA GLU A 345 -6.13 6.22 -2.64
C GLU A 345 -6.92 7.12 -3.60
N LEU A 346 -8.17 7.46 -3.25
CA LEU A 346 -8.98 8.39 -4.04
C LEU A 346 -8.71 9.83 -3.61
N THR A 347 -8.49 10.72 -4.57
CA THR A 347 -8.23 12.14 -4.29
C THR A 347 -9.46 12.80 -3.66
N PRO A 348 -9.32 13.47 -2.50
CA PRO A 348 -10.42 14.20 -1.86
C PRO A 348 -11.05 15.24 -2.80
N GLY A 349 -12.38 15.35 -2.79
CA GLY A 349 -13.13 16.32 -3.60
C GLY A 349 -13.31 15.93 -5.08
N MET A 350 -12.60 14.94 -5.59
CA MET A 350 -12.73 14.50 -6.98
C MET A 350 -13.93 13.56 -7.17
N SER A 351 -14.66 13.76 -8.28
CA SER A 351 -15.72 12.85 -8.70
C SER A 351 -15.14 11.49 -9.12
N PRO A 352 -15.81 10.35 -8.80
CA PRO A 352 -15.38 9.03 -9.25
C PRO A 352 -15.30 8.93 -10.78
N ILE A 353 -14.43 8.07 -11.30
CA ILE A 353 -14.38 7.77 -12.74
C ILE A 353 -15.71 7.13 -13.18
N GLU A 354 -16.25 7.60 -14.29
CA GLU A 354 -17.52 7.14 -14.86
C GLU A 354 -17.34 6.44 -16.21
N ILE A 355 -18.31 5.62 -16.58
CA ILE A 355 -18.42 5.03 -17.92
C ILE A 355 -18.57 6.17 -18.94
N GLY A 356 -17.71 6.16 -19.95
CA GLY A 356 -17.57 7.22 -20.94
C GLY A 356 -16.41 8.18 -20.67
N ASP A 357 -15.81 8.16 -19.46
CA ASP A 357 -14.59 8.92 -19.20
C ASP A 357 -13.43 8.40 -20.05
N VAL A 358 -12.58 9.33 -20.48
CA VAL A 358 -11.26 9.03 -21.06
C VAL A 358 -10.21 9.33 -20.01
N VAL A 359 -9.34 8.37 -19.74
CA VAL A 359 -8.41 8.39 -18.61
C VAL A 359 -6.97 8.25 -19.11
N ASP A 360 -6.07 8.99 -18.47
CA ASP A 360 -4.62 8.82 -18.58
C ASP A 360 -4.10 8.16 -17.30
N SER A 361 -3.13 7.25 -17.47
CA SER A 361 -2.43 6.59 -16.38
C SER A 361 -0.95 6.92 -16.46
N VAL A 362 -0.39 7.53 -15.41
CA VAL A 362 1.03 7.94 -15.34
C VAL A 362 1.70 7.20 -14.19
N ALA A 363 2.54 6.23 -14.51
CA ALA A 363 3.29 5.43 -13.55
C ALA A 363 4.69 6.02 -13.33
N ARG A 364 5.16 6.06 -12.09
CA ARG A 364 6.52 6.41 -11.70
C ARG A 364 7.10 5.30 -10.81
N VAL A 365 8.28 4.80 -11.13
CA VAL A 365 9.02 3.89 -10.25
C VAL A 365 9.55 4.71 -9.08
N THR A 366 9.01 4.49 -7.88
CA THR A 366 9.36 5.27 -6.69
C THR A 366 10.38 4.57 -5.82
N GLU A 367 10.53 3.25 -5.90
CA GLU A 367 11.55 2.54 -5.13
C GLU A 367 12.12 1.39 -5.93
N ILE A 368 13.44 1.24 -5.88
CA ILE A 368 14.14 0.00 -6.22
C ILE A 368 15.10 -0.26 -5.07
N SER A 369 14.89 -1.35 -4.32
CA SER A 369 15.67 -1.65 -3.12
C SER A 369 15.89 -3.15 -2.94
N SER A 370 16.90 -3.53 -2.16
CA SER A 370 17.11 -4.92 -1.79
C SER A 370 16.25 -5.30 -0.60
N CYS A 371 15.65 -6.48 -0.64
CA CYS A 371 14.98 -7.10 0.51
C CYS A 371 15.44 -8.55 0.68
N ALA A 372 15.07 -9.17 1.79
CA ALA A 372 15.49 -10.55 2.12
C ALA A 372 15.19 -11.57 1.01
N SER A 373 14.11 -11.35 0.25
CA SER A 373 13.66 -12.25 -0.81
C SER A 373 14.23 -11.92 -2.20
N GLY A 374 14.85 -10.76 -2.40
CA GLY A 374 15.37 -10.31 -3.70
C GLY A 374 15.19 -8.81 -3.95
N LYS A 375 14.98 -8.43 -5.20
CA LYS A 375 14.81 -7.02 -5.61
C LYS A 375 13.37 -6.56 -5.43
N ARG A 376 13.15 -5.54 -4.61
CA ARG A 376 11.85 -4.88 -4.40
C ARG A 376 11.72 -3.69 -5.33
N VAL A 377 10.56 -3.56 -5.97
CA VAL A 377 10.21 -2.44 -6.86
C VAL A 377 8.85 -1.89 -6.45
N VAL A 378 8.77 -0.60 -6.16
CA VAL A 378 7.51 0.11 -5.85
C VAL A 378 7.19 1.06 -7.00
N ILE A 379 5.96 0.98 -7.49
CA ILE A 379 5.46 1.82 -8.59
C ILE A 379 4.25 2.59 -8.07
N SER A 380 4.31 3.91 -8.15
CA SER A 380 3.18 4.82 -7.91
C SER A 380 2.54 5.20 -9.24
N VAL A 381 1.22 5.17 -9.33
CA VAL A 381 0.50 5.48 -10.57
C VAL A 381 -0.59 6.50 -10.30
N HIS A 382 -0.55 7.63 -11.01
CA HIS A 382 -1.64 8.60 -11.02
C HIS A 382 -2.62 8.26 -12.14
N VAL A 383 -3.87 8.04 -11.75
CA VAL A 383 -5.02 7.86 -12.66
C VAL A 383 -5.76 9.19 -12.73
N GLN A 384 -5.78 9.82 -13.90
CA GLN A 384 -6.31 11.16 -14.11
C GLN A 384 -7.21 11.21 -15.35
N ARG A 385 -8.20 12.11 -15.38
CA ARG A 385 -9.00 12.30 -16.59
C ARG A 385 -8.15 12.93 -17.69
N SER A 386 -8.28 12.42 -18.91
CA SER A 386 -7.56 12.95 -20.07
C SER A 386 -8.03 14.37 -20.36
N SER A 387 -7.11 15.29 -20.56
CA SER A 387 -7.43 16.64 -21.03
C SER A 387 -7.68 16.61 -22.53
N ASP A 388 -8.93 16.77 -22.97
CA ASP A 388 -9.17 17.29 -24.33
C ASP A 388 -8.54 18.69 -24.40
N ASN A 389 -7.86 19.03 -25.50
CA ASN A 389 -7.19 20.33 -25.74
C ASN A 389 -8.14 21.55 -25.76
N THR A 390 -9.37 21.39 -25.28
CA THR A 390 -10.39 22.43 -25.17
C THR A 390 -11.16 22.26 -23.85
N ILE A 391 -10.99 23.27 -22.98
CA ILE A 391 -11.85 23.70 -21.86
C ILE A 391 -11.40 23.24 -20.44
N GLU A 392 -11.06 24.27 -19.66
CA GLU A 392 -10.94 24.39 -18.19
C GLU A 392 -9.83 23.61 -17.45
N SER A 393 -9.00 24.36 -16.72
CA SER A 393 -7.84 23.92 -15.93
C SER A 393 -8.15 22.90 -14.82
N ASP A 394 -9.43 22.70 -14.46
CA ASP A 394 -9.86 21.75 -13.43
C ASP A 394 -9.89 20.28 -13.89
N LYS A 395 -9.73 20.01 -15.20
CA LYS A 395 -9.79 18.64 -15.76
C LYS A 395 -8.44 17.89 -15.83
N GLN A 396 -7.34 18.47 -15.36
CA GLN A 396 -6.04 17.77 -15.21
C GLN A 396 -5.86 17.12 -13.82
N ALA A 397 -6.92 17.00 -13.03
CA ALA A 397 -6.84 16.51 -11.67
C ALA A 397 -6.69 14.98 -11.60
N VAL A 398 -5.68 14.53 -10.85
CA VAL A 398 -5.51 13.13 -10.44
C VAL A 398 -6.73 12.71 -9.64
N VAL A 399 -7.43 11.66 -10.09
CA VAL A 399 -8.64 11.13 -9.44
C VAL A 399 -8.29 10.07 -8.41
N ALA A 400 -7.28 9.25 -8.70
CA ALA A 400 -6.78 8.23 -7.79
C ALA A 400 -5.28 8.03 -7.94
N THR A 401 -4.63 7.64 -6.84
CA THR A 401 -3.25 7.17 -6.82
C THR A 401 -3.24 5.68 -6.48
N VAL A 402 -2.51 4.89 -7.25
CA VAL A 402 -2.33 3.45 -7.05
C VAL A 402 -0.85 3.17 -6.76
N HIS A 403 -0.54 2.57 -5.62
CA HIS A 403 0.80 2.11 -5.30
C HIS A 403 0.85 0.58 -5.32
N THR A 404 1.68 0.00 -6.19
CA THR A 404 1.88 -1.45 -6.27
C THR A 404 3.33 -1.81 -6.00
N THR A 405 3.55 -2.87 -5.21
CA THR A 405 4.89 -3.37 -4.89
C THR A 405 5.08 -4.75 -5.51
N PHE A 406 6.20 -4.93 -6.20
CA PHE A 406 6.65 -6.20 -6.75
C PHE A 406 7.97 -6.61 -6.11
N VAL A 407 8.18 -7.91 -5.98
CA VAL A 407 9.46 -8.51 -5.56
C VAL A 407 9.89 -9.50 -6.63
N PHE A 408 11.09 -9.32 -7.15
CA PHE A 408 11.76 -10.25 -8.07
C PHE A 408 12.63 -11.18 -7.22
N LEU A 409 12.19 -12.44 -7.10
CA LEU A 409 12.78 -13.40 -6.19
C LEU A 409 14.22 -13.73 -6.59
N GLY A 410 15.13 -13.67 -5.62
CA GLY A 410 16.55 -14.00 -5.81
C GLY A 410 17.36 -13.01 -6.65
N ALA A 411 16.72 -11.98 -7.23
CA ALA A 411 17.39 -10.94 -8.01
C ALA A 411 18.21 -10.00 -7.12
N SER A 412 19.38 -9.59 -7.59
CA SER A 412 20.22 -8.58 -6.95
C SER A 412 19.88 -7.17 -7.44
N VAL A 413 20.26 -6.17 -6.65
CA VAL A 413 20.10 -4.76 -7.01
C VAL A 413 21.45 -4.13 -7.24
N ASP A 414 21.61 -3.44 -8.37
CA ASP A 414 22.81 -2.66 -8.66
C ASP A 414 22.84 -1.40 -7.79
N SER A 415 24.02 -1.03 -7.29
CA SER A 415 24.19 0.19 -6.46
C SER A 415 23.72 1.46 -7.14
N THR A 416 23.88 1.57 -8.46
CA THR A 416 23.44 2.73 -9.25
C THR A 416 21.93 2.77 -9.52
N GLN A 417 21.21 1.70 -9.19
CA GLN A 417 19.76 1.58 -9.33
C GLN A 417 19.03 1.62 -8.00
N CYS A 418 19.72 1.56 -6.85
CA CYS A 418 19.09 1.40 -5.55
C CYS A 418 18.68 2.76 -4.96
N PHE A 419 17.37 3.05 -4.94
CA PHE A 419 16.85 4.34 -4.47
C PHE A 419 15.42 4.21 -3.91
N ARG A 420 14.99 5.25 -3.19
CA ARG A 420 13.60 5.42 -2.73
C ARG A 420 13.20 6.89 -2.80
N HIS A 421 12.12 7.16 -3.49
CA HIS A 421 11.42 8.43 -3.54
C HIS A 421 10.12 8.30 -2.74
N THR A 422 9.89 9.19 -1.79
CA THR A 422 8.70 9.16 -0.92
C THR A 422 8.23 10.56 -0.59
N THR A 423 6.92 10.73 -0.49
CA THR A 423 6.31 11.89 0.15
C THR A 423 6.38 11.67 1.67
N GLU A 424 6.94 12.63 2.39
CA GLU A 424 7.07 12.58 3.85
C GLU A 424 5.74 12.97 4.51
N PRO A 425 5.47 12.52 5.76
CA PRO A 425 4.28 12.98 6.47
C PRO A 425 4.30 14.49 6.63
N THR A 426 3.11 15.11 6.64
CA THR A 426 3.00 16.53 6.95
C THR A 426 3.39 16.78 8.41
N PHE A 427 4.39 17.64 8.62
CA PHE A 427 4.83 18.05 9.95
C PHE A 427 4.28 19.44 10.30
N VAL A 428 3.78 19.59 11.52
CA VAL A 428 3.33 20.88 12.07
C VAL A 428 4.25 21.26 13.21
N LEU A 429 5.10 22.26 12.99
CA LEU A 429 6.06 22.77 13.97
C LEU A 429 5.47 24.00 14.67
N GLU A 430 5.37 23.95 16.00
CA GLU A 430 4.99 25.10 16.81
C GLU A 430 6.23 25.80 17.35
N LEU A 431 6.26 27.14 17.23
CA LEU A 431 7.37 27.97 17.72
C LEU A 431 6.84 28.90 18.80
N GLU A 432 7.33 28.72 20.03
CA GLU A 432 6.91 29.49 21.21
C GLU A 432 7.91 30.58 21.64
N SER A 433 9.17 30.45 21.23
CA SER A 433 10.23 31.38 21.64
C SER A 433 11.06 31.92 20.48
N ASP A 434 11.67 33.08 20.69
CA ASP A 434 12.68 33.63 19.75
C ASP A 434 13.89 32.68 19.57
N THR A 435 14.16 31.83 20.56
CA THR A 435 15.25 30.83 20.48
C THR A 435 14.89 29.73 19.48
N ASP A 436 13.65 29.24 19.51
CA ASP A 436 13.19 28.20 18.56
C ASP A 436 13.18 28.73 17.14
N ARG A 437 12.72 29.97 16.95
CA ARG A 437 12.84 30.68 15.67
C ARG A 437 14.27 30.74 15.19
N ALA A 438 15.20 31.21 16.02
CA ALA A 438 16.61 31.34 15.66
C ALA A 438 17.25 29.97 15.31
N VAL A 439 16.85 28.89 15.98
CA VAL A 439 17.31 27.53 15.66
C VAL A 439 16.81 27.08 14.28
N LEU A 440 15.54 27.33 13.95
CA LEU A 440 15.00 27.00 12.62
C LEU A 440 15.64 27.85 11.52
N GLU A 441 15.76 29.16 11.74
CA GLU A 441 16.37 30.10 10.79
C GLU A 441 17.88 29.88 10.61
N SER A 442 18.54 29.17 11.53
CA SER A 442 19.95 28.77 11.40
C SER A 442 20.16 27.56 10.50
N LYS A 443 19.09 26.89 10.05
CA LYS A 443 19.20 25.71 9.19
C LYS A 443 19.44 26.13 7.74
N ASP A 444 20.51 25.61 7.16
CA ASP A 444 20.91 25.90 5.77
C ASP A 444 19.82 25.54 4.74
N TRP A 445 18.92 24.61 5.08
CA TRP A 445 17.80 24.17 4.24
C TRP A 445 16.51 24.98 4.43
N PHE A 446 16.49 25.98 5.32
CA PHE A 446 15.33 26.83 5.59
C PHE A 446 15.57 28.25 5.06
N GLU A 447 15.17 28.49 3.81
CA GLU A 447 15.31 29.80 3.17
C GLU A 447 13.95 30.44 2.89
N TYR A 448 13.78 31.68 3.36
CA TYR A 448 12.55 32.45 3.12
C TYR A 448 12.42 32.85 1.66
N LEU A 449 11.20 32.80 1.14
CA LEU A 449 10.88 33.34 -0.18
C LEU A 449 10.98 34.87 -0.19
N ASP A 450 11.31 35.43 -1.35
CA ASP A 450 11.36 36.87 -1.55
C ASP A 450 10.02 37.54 -1.23
N GLY A 451 10.02 38.48 -0.29
CA GLY A 451 8.83 39.21 0.15
C GLY A 451 7.93 38.45 1.14
N ALA A 452 8.31 37.24 1.56
CA ALA A 452 7.55 36.49 2.57
C ALA A 452 7.57 37.19 3.95
N PRO A 453 6.47 37.10 4.73
CA PRO A 453 6.43 37.63 6.08
C PRO A 453 7.41 36.88 6.99
N ARG A 454 8.14 37.62 7.83
CA ARG A 454 9.03 37.03 8.85
C ARG A 454 8.20 36.47 10.00
N LEU A 455 8.71 35.40 10.60
CA LEU A 455 8.03 34.71 11.69
C LEU A 455 7.87 35.62 12.91
N GLN A 456 6.62 35.76 13.37
CA GLN A 456 6.26 36.40 14.63
C GLN A 456 5.80 35.33 15.60
N ILE A 457 6.36 35.31 16.80
CA ILE A 457 6.12 34.27 17.81
C ILE A 457 4.98 34.70 18.75
N PRO A 458 4.08 33.78 19.13
CA PRO A 458 4.02 32.36 18.74
C PRO A 458 3.45 32.15 17.33
N CYS A 459 3.95 31.13 16.62
CA CYS A 459 3.41 30.74 15.31
C CYS A 459 3.49 29.23 15.07
N ARG A 460 2.78 28.77 14.04
CA ARG A 460 2.72 27.37 13.61
C ARG A 460 3.07 27.25 12.14
N LEU A 461 3.90 26.27 11.81
CA LEU A 461 4.41 26.03 10.46
C LEU A 461 4.06 24.62 9.98
N GLU A 462 3.51 24.51 8.78
CA GLU A 462 3.23 23.23 8.12
C GLU A 462 4.31 22.94 7.07
N PHE A 463 5.00 21.81 7.20
CA PHE A 463 5.99 21.31 6.26
C PHE A 463 5.37 20.19 5.43
N SER A 464 5.37 20.37 4.10
CA SER A 464 4.99 19.35 3.13
C SER A 464 6.21 19.02 2.27
N LEU A 465 6.81 17.85 2.49
CA LEU A 465 8.13 17.50 1.97
C LEU A 465 8.08 16.21 1.14
N GLU A 466 8.97 16.13 0.17
CA GLU A 466 9.32 14.93 -0.58
C GLU A 466 10.81 14.66 -0.40
N SER A 467 11.16 13.38 -0.29
CA SER A 467 12.54 12.94 -0.13
C SER A 467 12.92 11.88 -1.15
N GLU A 468 14.12 12.01 -1.70
CA GLU A 468 14.80 11.03 -2.50
C GLU A 468 16.01 10.48 -1.73
N TYR A 469 16.09 9.18 -1.60
CA TYR A 469 17.13 8.44 -0.90
C TYR A 469 17.90 7.58 -1.88
N ALA A 470 19.23 7.70 -1.94
CA ALA A 470 20.06 6.63 -2.49
C ALA A 470 20.33 5.61 -1.39
N LEU A 471 20.18 4.33 -1.69
CA LEU A 471 20.25 3.26 -0.71
C LEU A 471 21.40 2.31 -1.03
N ARG A 472 22.05 1.79 0.01
CA ARG A 472 23.06 0.74 -0.17
C ARG A 472 22.39 -0.59 -0.56
N PRO A 473 22.89 -1.32 -1.56
CA PRO A 473 22.30 -2.61 -1.96
C PRO A 473 22.32 -3.69 -0.88
N ASP A 474 23.26 -3.63 0.06
CA ASP A 474 23.53 -4.73 0.99
C ASP A 474 22.50 -4.77 2.14
N ASP A 475 22.16 -3.60 2.68
CA ASP A 475 21.31 -3.45 3.86
C ASP A 475 20.17 -2.43 3.69
N SER A 476 20.05 -1.81 2.51
CA SER A 476 19.11 -0.71 2.22
C SER A 476 19.22 0.48 3.19
N SER A 477 20.37 0.63 3.86
CA SER A 477 20.67 1.84 4.63
C SER A 477 20.81 3.03 3.69
N THR A 478 20.46 4.22 4.19
CA THR A 478 20.60 5.46 3.44
C THR A 478 22.07 5.76 3.21
N GLU A 479 22.43 6.03 1.96
CA GLU A 479 23.74 6.53 1.56
C GLU A 479 23.70 8.04 1.41
N SER A 480 22.74 8.55 0.66
CA SER A 480 22.52 9.98 0.44
C SER A 480 21.02 10.30 0.48
N ALA A 481 20.69 11.55 0.76
CA ALA A 481 19.31 12.01 0.81
C ALA A 481 19.20 13.42 0.21
N ARG A 482 18.18 13.64 -0.60
CA ARG A 482 17.70 14.95 -1.04
C ARG A 482 16.29 15.13 -0.53
N THR A 483 15.99 16.27 0.06
CA THR A 483 14.64 16.60 0.52
C THR A 483 14.27 17.98 0.04
N SER A 484 13.10 18.07 -0.57
CA SER A 484 12.56 19.32 -1.05
C SER A 484 11.10 19.45 -0.67
N GLY A 485 10.61 20.68 -0.54
CA GLY A 485 9.19 20.89 -0.28
C GLY A 485 8.87 22.31 0.11
N SER A 486 7.67 22.50 0.63
CA SER A 486 7.13 23.82 0.95
C SER A 486 6.82 23.94 2.43
N VAL A 487 7.03 25.15 2.95
CA VAL A 487 6.70 25.52 4.33
C VAL A 487 5.66 26.62 4.33
N HIS A 488 4.54 26.36 4.99
CA HIS A 488 3.43 27.28 5.09
C HIS A 488 3.27 27.79 6.53
N LEU A 489 3.13 29.10 6.67
CA LEU A 489 2.67 29.73 7.90
C LEU A 489 1.16 29.52 8.04
N LEU A 490 0.75 28.93 9.16
CA LEU A 490 -0.65 28.71 9.49
C LEU A 490 -1.21 29.94 10.22
N GLY A 491 -2.12 30.65 9.56
CA GLY A 491 -2.84 31.80 10.08
C GLY A 491 -4.12 31.44 10.82
N LYS A 492 -4.95 32.46 11.11
CA LYS A 492 -6.28 32.24 11.69
C LYS A 492 -7.19 31.58 10.64
N LEU A 493 -8.16 30.76 11.08
CA LEU A 493 -9.21 30.19 10.22
C LEU A 493 -8.70 29.36 9.01
N HIS A 494 -7.57 28.65 9.15
CA HIS A 494 -6.92 27.84 8.09
C HIS A 494 -6.28 28.62 6.94
N GLU A 495 -6.01 29.91 7.09
CA GLU A 495 -5.15 30.62 6.13
C GLU A 495 -3.76 29.96 6.08
N ARG A 496 -3.28 29.63 4.88
CA ARG A 496 -1.95 29.07 4.64
C ARG A 496 -1.17 30.04 3.77
N THR A 497 -0.08 30.57 4.31
CA THR A 497 0.82 31.45 3.54
C THR A 497 2.12 30.72 3.27
N HIS A 498 2.47 30.50 2.01
CA HIS A 498 3.76 29.90 1.65
C HIS A 498 4.91 30.88 1.97
N ILE A 499 5.83 30.49 2.84
CA ILE A 499 6.88 31.40 3.35
C ILE A 499 8.31 30.97 3.02
N CYS A 500 8.53 29.68 2.77
CA CYS A 500 9.85 29.09 2.60
C CYS A 500 9.74 27.82 1.76
N SER A 501 10.74 27.57 0.93
CA SER A 501 10.93 26.27 0.28
C SER A 501 12.11 25.57 0.94
N VAL A 502 11.95 24.29 1.26
CA VAL A 502 13.05 23.43 1.69
C VAL A 502 13.74 22.90 0.44
N ASP A 503 15.07 23.01 0.38
CA ASP A 503 15.92 22.30 -0.56
C ASP A 503 17.19 21.87 0.17
N PHE A 504 17.28 20.57 0.43
CA PHE A 504 18.37 19.95 1.15
C PHE A 504 18.95 18.82 0.31
N ALA A 505 20.27 18.73 0.22
CA ALA A 505 20.96 17.60 -0.37
C ALA A 505 22.18 17.24 0.48
N SER A 506 22.35 15.96 0.78
CA SER A 506 23.53 15.41 1.43
C SER A 506 24.05 14.21 0.67
N THR A 507 25.36 14.16 0.46
CA THR A 507 26.04 13.08 -0.25
C THR A 507 26.38 11.88 0.64
N GLU A 508 26.42 12.07 1.96
CA GLU A 508 26.62 11.00 2.94
C GLU A 508 25.75 11.27 4.18
N CYS A 509 24.75 10.43 4.41
CA CYS A 509 23.91 10.55 5.61
C CYS A 509 23.44 9.20 6.11
N VAL A 510 23.52 8.99 7.43
CA VAL A 510 22.94 7.80 8.08
C VAL A 510 21.42 7.92 8.13
N ASN A 511 20.93 9.12 8.44
CA ASN A 511 19.51 9.49 8.45
C ASN A 511 19.36 10.87 7.82
N ASN A 512 18.16 11.17 7.31
CA ASN A 512 17.80 12.46 6.76
C ASN A 512 17.77 13.55 7.86
N PRO A 513 18.66 14.56 7.84
CA PRO A 513 18.71 15.58 8.88
C PRO A 513 17.47 16.49 8.94
N VAL A 514 16.81 16.73 7.80
CA VAL A 514 15.59 17.56 7.75
C VAL A 514 14.44 16.83 8.45
N VAL A 515 14.21 15.58 8.04
CA VAL A 515 13.14 14.74 8.60
C VAL A 515 13.43 14.46 10.08
N ALA A 516 14.66 14.09 10.46
CA ALA A 516 15.03 13.86 11.85
C ALA A 516 14.86 15.11 12.74
N TYR A 517 15.12 16.31 12.21
CA TYR A 517 14.85 17.55 12.92
C TYR A 517 13.35 17.72 13.19
N LEU A 518 12.51 17.51 12.17
CA LEU A 518 11.07 17.65 12.27
C LEU A 518 10.45 16.57 13.17
N GLU A 519 10.84 15.31 13.04
CA GLU A 519 10.38 14.23 13.93
C GLU A 519 10.70 14.50 15.41
N SER A 520 11.78 15.23 15.69
CA SER A 520 12.18 15.55 17.07
C SER A 520 11.48 16.77 17.69
N ARG A 521 10.86 17.64 16.87
CA ARG A 521 10.36 18.96 17.32
C ARG A 521 8.97 19.32 16.84
N ALA A 522 8.51 18.74 15.74
CA ALA A 522 7.21 19.00 15.16
C ALA A 522 6.24 17.88 15.53
N GLU A 523 4.96 18.25 15.66
CA GLU A 523 3.90 17.26 15.69
C GLU A 523 3.67 16.79 14.27
N GLN A 524 3.68 15.48 14.03
CA GLN A 524 3.13 14.96 12.78
C GLN A 524 1.63 15.24 12.75
N ALA A 525 1.03 15.36 11.57
CA ALA A 525 -0.42 15.40 11.43
C ALA A 525 -1.05 14.32 12.35
N PRO A 526 -2.10 14.67 13.11
CA PRO A 526 -2.52 13.86 14.24
C PRO A 526 -2.73 12.40 13.82
N PRO A 527 -2.11 11.45 14.52
CA PRO A 527 -2.17 10.06 14.14
C PRO A 527 -3.61 9.56 14.15
N PRO A 528 -3.92 8.48 13.40
CA PRO A 528 -5.21 7.83 13.52
C PRO A 528 -5.53 7.49 14.98
N HIS A 529 -6.75 7.81 15.42
CA HIS A 529 -7.24 7.45 16.74
C HIS A 529 -7.67 5.98 16.74
N MET A 530 -6.80 5.10 17.21
CA MET A 530 -7.06 3.66 17.33
C MET A 530 -7.89 3.36 18.59
N PHE A 531 -8.76 2.34 18.54
CA PHE A 531 -9.52 1.93 19.71
C PHE A 531 -8.66 1.07 20.65
N ASP A 532 -8.74 1.33 21.96
CA ASP A 532 -7.95 0.65 22.99
C ASP A 532 -8.13 -0.88 23.00
N ASN A 533 -9.30 -1.36 22.59
CA ASN A 533 -9.62 -2.78 22.53
C ASN A 533 -9.13 -3.50 21.25
N GLY A 534 -8.42 -2.80 20.36
CA GLY A 534 -7.95 -3.33 19.09
C GLY A 534 -9.02 -3.41 17.99
N GLY A 535 -10.25 -2.95 18.28
CA GLY A 535 -11.34 -2.83 17.32
C GLY A 535 -12.53 -3.75 17.53
N TYR A 536 -13.57 -3.54 16.73
CA TYR A 536 -14.83 -4.28 16.78
C TYR A 536 -15.08 -4.98 15.45
N ALA A 537 -15.48 -6.25 15.49
CA ALA A 537 -15.86 -6.98 14.29
C ALA A 537 -17.14 -6.36 13.67
N PHE A 538 -17.13 -6.12 12.35
CA PHE A 538 -18.33 -5.67 11.63
C PHE A 538 -19.38 -6.75 11.50
N THR A 539 -18.95 -8.01 11.48
CA THR A 539 -19.81 -9.19 11.37
C THR A 539 -19.52 -10.16 12.50
N PRO A 540 -20.54 -10.86 13.04
CA PRO A 540 -20.36 -11.78 14.16
C PRO A 540 -19.56 -13.03 13.77
N SER A 541 -19.55 -13.39 12.49
CA SER A 541 -18.76 -14.48 11.92
C SER A 541 -17.98 -14.00 10.69
N PRO A 542 -16.87 -14.68 10.35
CA PRO A 542 -16.15 -14.41 9.11
C PRO A 542 -17.03 -14.58 7.88
N LEU A 543 -16.75 -13.78 6.86
CA LEU A 543 -17.40 -13.77 5.56
C LEU A 543 -16.69 -14.74 4.61
N SER A 544 -17.45 -15.52 3.85
CA SER A 544 -16.91 -16.50 2.91
C SER A 544 -16.87 -15.96 1.48
N THR A 545 -15.76 -16.20 0.79
CA THR A 545 -15.57 -15.91 -0.63
C THR A 545 -14.98 -17.16 -1.30
N ARG A 546 -15.42 -17.50 -2.52
CA ARG A 546 -14.87 -18.63 -3.28
C ARG A 546 -14.18 -18.14 -4.55
N ALA A 547 -12.96 -18.60 -4.78
CA ALA A 547 -12.25 -18.38 -6.04
C ALA A 547 -12.94 -19.09 -7.22
N PRO A 548 -12.94 -18.49 -8.42
CA PRO A 548 -13.49 -19.11 -9.62
C PRO A 548 -12.69 -20.36 -10.01
N GLN A 549 -13.23 -21.14 -10.95
CA GLN A 549 -12.59 -22.38 -11.41
C GLN A 549 -11.29 -22.14 -12.18
N THR A 550 -11.18 -20.98 -12.83
CA THR A 550 -10.00 -20.57 -13.60
C THR A 550 -9.83 -19.06 -13.50
N ALA A 551 -8.61 -18.60 -13.74
CA ALA A 551 -8.28 -17.18 -13.80
C ALA A 551 -8.58 -16.53 -15.17
N HIS A 552 -9.00 -17.31 -16.18
CA HIS A 552 -9.13 -16.83 -17.56
C HIS A 552 -10.08 -15.63 -17.71
N ALA A 553 -11.22 -15.66 -17.02
CA ALA A 553 -12.20 -14.57 -17.09
C ALA A 553 -11.61 -13.25 -16.57
N TYR A 554 -10.86 -13.30 -15.46
CA TYR A 554 -10.22 -12.11 -14.88
C TYR A 554 -9.04 -11.62 -15.73
N SER A 555 -8.22 -12.54 -16.25
CA SER A 555 -7.15 -12.21 -17.20
C SER A 555 -7.68 -11.48 -18.44
N HIS A 556 -8.79 -11.96 -19.01
CA HIS A 556 -9.41 -11.34 -20.17
C HIS A 556 -10.00 -9.96 -19.84
N ALA A 557 -10.73 -9.85 -18.72
CA ALA A 557 -11.37 -8.61 -18.31
C ALA A 557 -10.38 -7.47 -17.98
N THR A 558 -9.17 -7.81 -17.52
CA THR A 558 -8.16 -6.83 -17.08
C THR A 558 -7.00 -6.66 -18.05
N ASN A 559 -6.90 -7.52 -19.08
CA ASN A 559 -5.71 -7.72 -19.91
C ASN A 559 -4.45 -8.12 -19.13
N ASP A 560 -4.58 -8.60 -17.88
CA ASP A 560 -3.48 -9.23 -17.16
C ASP A 560 -3.29 -10.68 -17.63
N HIS A 561 -2.53 -10.81 -18.72
CA HIS A 561 -2.16 -12.08 -19.35
C HIS A 561 -0.84 -12.63 -18.81
N ASN A 562 -0.62 -12.51 -17.50
CA ASN A 562 0.51 -13.17 -16.87
C ASN A 562 0.36 -14.71 -16.98
N PRO A 563 1.34 -15.42 -17.57
CA PRO A 563 1.23 -16.86 -17.78
C PRO A 563 1.15 -17.69 -16.49
N HIS A 564 1.63 -17.19 -15.35
CA HIS A 564 1.49 -17.91 -14.06
C HIS A 564 0.04 -18.19 -13.68
N ASN A 565 -0.91 -17.41 -14.21
CA ASN A 565 -2.32 -17.52 -13.84
C ASN A 565 -3.12 -18.46 -14.75
N THR A 566 -2.62 -18.73 -15.96
CA THR A 566 -3.41 -19.43 -16.99
C THR A 566 -2.65 -20.50 -17.76
N ASN A 567 -1.32 -20.55 -17.65
CA ASN A 567 -0.47 -21.51 -18.34
C ASN A 567 0.10 -22.56 -17.36
N PRO A 568 -0.34 -23.83 -17.41
CA PRO A 568 0.12 -24.86 -16.47
C PRO A 568 1.60 -25.21 -16.64
N TYR A 569 2.18 -25.05 -17.83
CA TYR A 569 3.60 -25.34 -18.08
C TYR A 569 4.50 -24.30 -17.42
N VAL A 570 4.07 -23.03 -17.41
CA VAL A 570 4.80 -21.96 -16.72
C VAL A 570 4.67 -22.10 -15.22
N ALA A 571 3.49 -22.48 -14.72
CA ALA A 571 3.30 -22.78 -13.30
C ALA A 571 4.25 -23.91 -12.84
N ASP A 572 4.32 -25.02 -13.59
CA ASP A 572 5.23 -26.12 -13.29
C ASP A 572 6.71 -25.70 -13.38
N LEU A 573 7.08 -24.89 -14.39
CA LEU A 573 8.45 -24.38 -14.56
C LEU A 573 8.92 -23.56 -13.35
N THR A 574 8.03 -22.77 -12.74
CA THR A 574 8.34 -21.93 -11.58
C THR A 574 8.02 -22.59 -10.24
N GLY A 575 7.72 -23.90 -10.24
CA GLY A 575 7.48 -24.67 -9.02
C GLY A 575 6.17 -24.37 -8.29
N LEU A 576 5.18 -23.81 -8.99
CA LEU A 576 3.83 -23.59 -8.48
C LEU A 576 3.02 -24.90 -8.57
N PRO A 577 2.03 -25.13 -7.68
CA PRO A 577 1.19 -26.34 -7.73
C PRO A 577 0.31 -26.41 -8.99
N GLY A 578 0.05 -25.25 -9.61
CA GLY A 578 -0.71 -25.08 -10.83
C GLY A 578 -0.94 -23.58 -11.10
N PRO A 579 -1.73 -23.23 -12.13
CA PRO A 579 -2.08 -21.85 -12.38
C PRO A 579 -2.84 -21.22 -11.20
N LEU A 580 -2.44 -20.03 -10.77
CA LEU A 580 -2.99 -19.35 -9.59
C LEU A 580 -3.96 -18.24 -9.95
N MET A 581 -4.83 -17.84 -9.01
CA MET A 581 -5.60 -16.60 -9.13
C MET A 581 -4.68 -15.37 -9.02
N GLN A 582 -5.02 -14.30 -9.73
CA GLN A 582 -4.31 -13.03 -9.60
C GLN A 582 -4.48 -12.43 -8.20
N GLY A 583 -3.42 -11.81 -7.68
CA GLY A 583 -3.49 -11.04 -6.43
C GLY A 583 -4.58 -9.96 -6.49
N LEU A 584 -4.65 -9.22 -7.60
CA LEU A 584 -5.67 -8.19 -7.81
C LEU A 584 -7.12 -8.74 -7.83
N TRP A 585 -7.35 -9.97 -8.31
CA TRP A 585 -8.67 -10.61 -8.18
C TRP A 585 -9.03 -10.82 -6.71
N THR A 586 -8.08 -11.34 -5.92
CA THR A 586 -8.29 -11.56 -4.47
C THR A 586 -8.54 -10.22 -3.76
N SER A 587 -7.78 -9.19 -4.13
CA SER A 587 -7.96 -7.81 -3.65
C SER A 587 -9.37 -7.28 -3.92
N ALA A 588 -9.87 -7.42 -5.15
CA ALA A 588 -11.21 -6.99 -5.56
C ALA A 588 -12.31 -7.73 -4.78
N ALA A 589 -12.17 -9.06 -4.65
CA ALA A 589 -13.15 -9.89 -3.95
C ALA A 589 -13.28 -9.53 -2.46
N ILE A 590 -12.18 -9.17 -1.78
CA ILE A 590 -12.21 -8.73 -0.38
C ILE A 590 -12.72 -7.29 -0.25
N ARG A 591 -12.37 -6.40 -1.19
CA ARG A 591 -12.88 -5.02 -1.21
C ARG A 591 -14.40 -4.97 -1.34
N GLN A 592 -14.99 -5.87 -2.12
CA GLN A 592 -16.44 -6.00 -2.23
C GLN A 592 -17.10 -6.27 -0.87
N LEU A 593 -16.49 -7.09 -0.02
CA LEU A 593 -17.00 -7.34 1.33
C LEU A 593 -17.00 -6.07 2.18
N ILE A 594 -15.97 -5.23 2.06
CA ILE A 594 -15.90 -3.92 2.74
C ILE A 594 -17.03 -3.01 2.23
N GLU A 595 -17.27 -2.97 0.93
CA GLU A 595 -18.36 -2.15 0.38
C GLU A 595 -19.73 -2.59 0.88
N VAL A 596 -20.04 -3.88 0.79
CA VAL A 596 -21.35 -4.41 1.18
C VAL A 596 -21.57 -4.26 2.69
N HIS A 597 -20.60 -4.69 3.51
CA HIS A 597 -20.79 -4.82 4.95
C HIS A 597 -20.37 -3.61 5.77
N VAL A 598 -19.44 -2.78 5.28
CA VAL A 598 -18.97 -1.58 5.99
C VAL A 598 -19.51 -0.31 5.35
N ALA A 599 -19.41 -0.20 4.02
CA ALA A 599 -19.93 0.94 3.28
C ALA A 599 -21.45 0.88 3.06
N GLN A 600 -22.12 -0.19 3.50
CA GLN A 600 -23.57 -0.39 3.41
C GLN A 600 -24.07 -0.31 1.95
N GLY A 601 -23.32 -0.90 1.02
CA GLY A 601 -23.64 -0.89 -0.41
C GLY A 601 -23.46 0.45 -1.11
N ASN A 602 -22.83 1.44 -0.45
CA ASN A 602 -22.50 2.72 -1.08
C ASN A 602 -20.99 2.77 -1.41
N PRO A 603 -20.59 2.52 -2.67
CA PRO A 603 -19.18 2.46 -3.06
C PRO A 603 -18.43 3.78 -2.85
N THR A 604 -19.11 4.92 -2.92
CA THR A 604 -18.49 6.25 -2.77
C THR A 604 -17.90 6.51 -1.38
N ARG A 605 -18.28 5.71 -0.37
CA ARG A 605 -17.75 5.83 0.99
C ARG A 605 -16.34 5.26 1.11
N VAL A 606 -15.95 4.27 0.30
CA VAL A 606 -14.59 3.71 0.39
C VAL A 606 -13.63 4.69 -0.28
N ARG A 607 -12.74 5.31 0.50
CA ARG A 607 -11.80 6.34 0.02
C ARG A 607 -10.38 5.85 -0.16
N SER A 608 -9.97 4.88 0.66
CA SER A 608 -8.68 4.22 0.49
C SER A 608 -8.82 2.73 0.76
N TYR A 609 -8.00 1.94 0.09
CA TYR A 609 -7.93 0.49 0.26
C TYR A 609 -6.51 0.02 0.03
N SER A 610 -5.95 -0.74 0.95
CA SER A 610 -4.60 -1.30 0.87
C SER A 610 -4.65 -2.78 1.17
N VAL A 611 -3.90 -3.57 0.41
CA VAL A 611 -3.74 -5.02 0.63
C VAL A 611 -2.28 -5.40 0.66
N ASN A 612 -1.98 -6.38 1.51
CA ASN A 612 -0.72 -7.12 1.54
C ASN A 612 -1.02 -8.59 1.27
N PHE A 613 -0.41 -9.14 0.22
CA PHE A 613 -0.55 -10.53 -0.19
C PHE A 613 0.47 -11.39 0.57
N ALA A 614 -0.04 -12.23 1.46
CA ALA A 614 0.78 -13.10 2.31
C ALA A 614 0.94 -14.50 1.71
N ALA A 615 -0.08 -15.03 1.04
CA ALA A 615 -0.03 -16.34 0.39
C ALA A 615 -0.78 -16.34 -0.96
N MET A 616 -0.46 -17.35 -1.76
CA MET A 616 -1.03 -17.58 -3.09
C MET A 616 -2.43 -18.21 -2.99
N VAL A 617 -3.29 -17.93 -3.96
CA VAL A 617 -4.66 -18.46 -4.02
C VAL A 617 -4.81 -19.35 -5.24
N GLU A 618 -5.06 -20.64 -5.02
CA GLU A 618 -5.41 -21.58 -6.09
C GLU A 618 -6.87 -21.36 -6.54
N PRO A 619 -7.22 -21.64 -7.81
CA PRO A 619 -8.61 -21.69 -8.25
C PRO A 619 -9.46 -22.59 -7.35
N HIS A 620 -10.76 -22.30 -7.23
CA HIS A 620 -11.72 -22.96 -6.33
C HIS A 620 -11.49 -22.81 -4.82
N SER A 621 -10.37 -22.23 -4.37
CA SER A 621 -10.10 -22.01 -2.96
C SER A 621 -11.24 -21.29 -2.26
N GLU A 622 -11.60 -21.76 -1.07
CA GLU A 622 -12.54 -21.09 -0.18
C GLU A 622 -11.77 -20.23 0.82
N LEU A 623 -12.13 -18.95 0.87
CA LEU A 623 -11.50 -17.93 1.69
C LEU A 623 -12.48 -17.47 2.78
N SER A 624 -11.95 -17.23 3.98
CA SER A 624 -12.67 -16.72 5.13
C SER A 624 -12.09 -15.38 5.55
N THR A 625 -12.90 -14.33 5.56
CA THR A 625 -12.48 -12.95 5.80
C THR A 625 -13.17 -12.36 7.01
N GLN A 626 -12.40 -11.86 7.98
CA GLN A 626 -12.92 -11.11 9.11
C GLN A 626 -12.57 -9.63 8.97
N LEU A 627 -13.57 -8.76 9.11
CA LEU A 627 -13.42 -7.30 9.05
C LEU A 627 -13.61 -6.67 10.43
N PHE A 628 -12.77 -5.69 10.76
CA PHE A 628 -12.73 -5.00 12.03
C PHE A 628 -12.75 -3.48 11.84
N HIS A 629 -13.53 -2.78 12.65
CA HIS A 629 -13.46 -1.34 12.85
C HIS A 629 -12.41 -1.05 13.94
N THR A 630 -11.24 -0.56 13.55
CA THR A 630 -10.08 -0.48 14.45
C THR A 630 -9.79 0.92 14.98
N GLY A 631 -10.37 1.95 14.37
CA GLY A 631 -10.15 3.34 14.78
C GLY A 631 -10.81 4.35 13.85
N MET A 632 -10.50 5.62 14.07
CA MET A 632 -11.04 6.76 13.34
C MET A 632 -9.91 7.71 12.92
N HIS A 633 -10.04 8.34 11.76
CA HIS A 633 -9.13 9.39 11.33
C HIS A 633 -9.88 10.37 10.43
N ASP A 634 -9.89 11.65 10.80
CA ASP A 634 -10.45 12.73 9.98
C ASP A 634 -11.91 12.49 9.51
N GLY A 635 -12.72 11.87 10.35
CA GLY A 635 -14.12 11.53 10.05
C GLY A 635 -14.28 10.24 9.26
N TYR A 636 -13.20 9.55 8.93
CA TYR A 636 -13.20 8.23 8.28
C TYR A 636 -13.06 7.11 9.31
N MET A 637 -13.81 6.04 9.09
CA MET A 637 -13.67 4.78 9.79
C MET A 637 -12.44 4.04 9.25
N LEU A 638 -11.58 3.59 10.16
CA LEU A 638 -10.42 2.75 9.84
C LEU A 638 -10.82 1.29 9.94
N VAL A 639 -10.74 0.60 8.81
CA VAL A 639 -11.11 -0.79 8.67
C VAL A 639 -9.85 -1.61 8.51
N ARG A 640 -9.78 -2.76 9.20
CA ARG A 640 -8.76 -3.78 9.02
C ARG A 640 -9.43 -5.09 8.67
N GLY A 641 -8.86 -5.85 7.75
CA GLY A 641 -9.35 -7.17 7.38
C GLY A 641 -8.24 -8.22 7.37
N GLU A 642 -8.60 -9.44 7.71
CA GLU A 642 -7.76 -10.62 7.59
C GLU A 642 -8.51 -11.69 6.81
N THR A 643 -7.89 -12.21 5.76
CA THR A 643 -8.41 -13.28 4.93
C THR A 643 -7.51 -14.50 5.07
N ARG A 644 -8.13 -15.65 5.37
CA ARG A 644 -7.45 -16.94 5.53
C ARG A 644 -8.02 -17.99 4.58
N SER A 645 -7.20 -18.94 4.19
CA SER A 645 -7.67 -20.15 3.50
C SER A 645 -8.48 -20.99 4.48
N THR A 646 -9.69 -21.38 4.10
CA THR A 646 -10.52 -22.27 4.94
C THR A 646 -9.97 -23.69 5.01
N LEU A 647 -9.16 -24.11 4.03
CA LEU A 647 -8.58 -25.44 3.98
C LEU A 647 -7.33 -25.56 4.84
N THR A 648 -6.45 -24.55 4.80
CA THR A 648 -5.12 -24.60 5.46
C THR A 648 -5.00 -23.70 6.69
N ASP A 649 -5.97 -22.81 6.94
CA ASP A 649 -5.94 -21.73 7.95
C ASP A 649 -4.78 -20.73 7.77
N GLU A 650 -4.10 -20.79 6.63
CA GLU A 650 -3.00 -19.89 6.28
C GLU A 650 -3.52 -18.48 6.00
N LEU A 651 -2.77 -17.47 6.44
CA LEU A 651 -3.05 -16.07 6.14
C LEU A 651 -2.77 -15.81 4.66
N VAL A 652 -3.81 -15.45 3.92
CA VAL A 652 -3.74 -15.17 2.48
C VAL A 652 -3.53 -13.69 2.22
N LEU A 653 -4.30 -12.84 2.89
CA LEU A 653 -4.32 -11.41 2.64
C LEU A 653 -4.67 -10.65 3.92
N THR A 654 -3.97 -9.55 4.16
CA THR A 654 -4.41 -8.53 5.13
C THR A 654 -4.76 -7.26 4.38
N CYS A 655 -5.83 -6.58 4.78
CA CYS A 655 -6.22 -5.32 4.18
C CYS A 655 -6.47 -4.22 5.21
N THR A 656 -6.31 -2.98 4.78
CA THR A 656 -6.79 -1.79 5.50
C THR A 656 -7.63 -0.93 4.55
N ALA A 657 -8.62 -0.22 5.08
CA ALA A 657 -9.43 0.71 4.30
C ALA A 657 -9.84 1.93 5.13
N ARG A 658 -9.94 3.09 4.49
CA ARG A 658 -10.62 4.26 5.05
C ARG A 658 -12.00 4.37 4.41
N VAL A 659 -13.03 4.30 5.25
CA VAL A 659 -14.43 4.34 4.82
C VAL A 659 -15.12 5.52 5.45
N ALA A 660 -15.75 6.38 4.65
CA ALA A 660 -16.49 7.53 5.12
C ALA A 660 -17.62 7.07 6.05
N GLN A 661 -17.91 7.86 7.08
CA GLN A 661 -19.10 7.66 7.90
C GLN A 661 -20.39 7.82 7.06
N PRO A 662 -21.55 7.34 7.55
CA PRO A 662 -22.84 7.68 6.97
C PRO A 662 -23.03 9.20 6.84
N LYS A 663 -23.91 9.64 5.94
CA LYS A 663 -24.26 11.07 5.80
C LYS A 663 -24.69 11.61 7.17
N THR A 664 -23.94 12.58 7.66
CA THR A 664 -24.06 13.09 9.02
C THR A 664 -24.56 14.53 8.99
N VAL A 665 -25.46 14.86 9.91
CA VAL A 665 -25.94 16.23 10.14
C VAL A 665 -25.68 16.60 11.60
N TYR A 666 -24.98 17.71 11.83
CA TYR A 666 -24.77 18.25 13.18
C TYR A 666 -25.76 19.36 13.46
N VAL A 667 -26.52 19.22 14.55
CA VAL A 667 -27.50 20.23 14.99
C VAL A 667 -27.12 20.77 16.36
N PHE A 668 -26.98 22.09 16.45
CA PHE A 668 -26.50 22.78 17.64
C PHE A 668 -27.66 23.39 18.43
N THR A 669 -27.66 23.19 19.74
CA THR A 669 -28.79 23.55 20.60
C THR A 669 -28.87 25.06 20.85
N GLY A 670 -30.08 25.56 21.02
CA GLY A 670 -30.33 26.94 21.39
C GLY A 670 -30.33 27.16 22.90
N GLN A 671 -30.60 28.40 23.31
CA GLN A 671 -30.82 28.74 24.71
C GLN A 671 -32.03 27.97 25.29
N GLY A 672 -31.92 27.54 26.54
CA GLY A 672 -32.96 26.80 27.28
C GLY A 672 -32.49 25.43 27.78
N SER A 673 -31.43 24.88 27.19
CA SER A 673 -30.80 23.60 27.56
C SER A 673 -29.69 23.72 28.60
N GLN A 674 -29.28 24.93 28.97
CA GLN A 674 -28.15 25.12 29.89
C GLN A 674 -28.45 24.62 31.30
N GLU A 675 -27.49 23.91 31.87
CA GLU A 675 -27.56 23.37 33.22
C GLU A 675 -26.24 23.56 33.98
N PRO A 676 -26.28 23.73 35.32
CA PRO A 676 -25.07 23.80 36.12
C PRO A 676 -24.20 22.57 35.90
N GLY A 677 -22.92 22.78 35.62
CA GLY A 677 -21.94 21.72 35.42
C GLY A 677 -21.81 21.16 34.00
N MET A 678 -22.57 21.64 33.01
CA MET A 678 -22.61 21.04 31.66
C MET A 678 -21.24 20.84 30.97
N CYS A 679 -20.20 21.63 31.28
CA CYS A 679 -18.86 21.45 30.70
C CYS A 679 -17.87 20.64 31.58
N LEU A 680 -18.21 20.32 32.83
CA LEU A 680 -17.22 19.87 33.82
C LEU A 680 -16.73 18.44 33.59
N ASP A 681 -17.62 17.52 33.20
CA ASP A 681 -17.25 16.14 32.91
C ASP A 681 -16.33 16.07 31.69
N LEU A 682 -16.66 16.87 30.67
CA LEU A 682 -15.88 16.98 29.44
C LEU A 682 -14.50 17.59 29.71
N TYR A 683 -14.45 18.65 30.50
CA TYR A 683 -13.21 19.28 30.98
C TYR A 683 -12.29 18.30 31.71
N ALA A 684 -12.88 17.43 32.54
CA ALA A 684 -12.13 16.45 33.32
C ALA A 684 -11.52 15.34 32.43
N ARG A 685 -12.23 14.88 31.40
CA ARG A 685 -11.83 13.71 30.61
C ARG A 685 -11.05 14.02 29.32
N SER A 686 -11.27 15.18 28.69
CA SER A 686 -10.70 15.50 27.37
C SER A 686 -9.72 16.67 27.45
N ALA A 687 -8.48 16.46 27.02
CA ALA A 687 -7.47 17.50 26.93
C ALA A 687 -7.85 18.60 25.92
N ALA A 688 -8.42 18.21 24.78
CA ALA A 688 -8.88 19.15 23.74
C ALA A 688 -10.02 20.05 24.26
N ALA A 689 -10.99 19.47 24.96
CA ALA A 689 -12.07 20.26 25.56
C ALA A 689 -11.58 21.17 26.70
N ARG A 690 -10.60 20.69 27.47
CA ARG A 690 -9.97 21.47 28.55
C ARG A 690 -9.27 22.70 28.01
N ASP A 691 -8.49 22.57 26.93
CA ASP A 691 -7.85 23.70 26.25
C ASP A 691 -8.88 24.77 25.84
N VAL A 692 -9.98 24.35 25.20
CA VAL A 692 -11.07 25.26 24.81
C VAL A 692 -11.65 25.98 26.04
N CYS A 693 -11.92 25.25 27.12
CA CYS A 693 -12.44 25.80 28.37
C CYS A 693 -11.47 26.79 29.03
N ASP A 694 -10.19 26.44 29.14
CA ASP A 694 -9.18 27.27 29.76
C ASP A 694 -8.95 28.56 28.96
N ARG A 695 -8.90 28.46 27.62
CA ARG A 695 -8.79 29.62 26.72
C ARG A 695 -9.99 30.55 26.81
N ALA A 696 -11.20 30.01 26.76
CA ALA A 696 -12.42 30.81 26.88
C ALA A 696 -12.51 31.50 28.24
N ASP A 697 -12.14 30.80 29.31
CA ASP A 697 -12.15 31.35 30.67
C ASP A 697 -11.09 32.43 30.86
N ALA A 698 -9.87 32.21 30.36
CA ALA A 698 -8.80 33.22 30.37
C ALA A 698 -9.21 34.48 29.60
N HIS A 699 -9.77 34.31 28.39
CA HIS A 699 -10.29 35.41 27.58
C HIS A 699 -11.41 36.18 28.30
N MET A 700 -12.39 35.48 28.91
CA MET A 700 -13.46 36.11 29.68
C MET A 700 -12.95 36.88 30.89
N ARG A 701 -11.97 36.33 31.63
CA ARG A 701 -11.34 37.01 32.78
C ARG A 701 -10.61 38.26 32.34
N GLU A 702 -9.85 38.20 31.25
CA GLU A 702 -9.09 39.34 30.74
C GLU A 702 -10.00 40.43 30.16
N ARG A 703 -11.02 40.03 29.39
CA ARG A 703 -11.88 40.93 28.63
C ARG A 703 -13.00 41.53 29.48
N PHE A 704 -13.66 40.71 30.30
CA PHE A 704 -14.88 41.04 31.03
C PHE A 704 -14.77 40.94 32.56
N GLY A 705 -13.69 40.35 33.09
CA GLY A 705 -13.42 40.33 34.54
C GLY A 705 -14.21 39.30 35.35
N PHE A 706 -14.69 38.24 34.71
CA PHE A 706 -15.31 37.10 35.38
C PHE A 706 -14.90 35.77 34.73
N SER A 707 -14.99 34.68 35.51
CA SER A 707 -14.78 33.32 35.03
C SER A 707 -16.10 32.74 34.55
N ILE A 708 -16.16 32.29 33.29
CA ILE A 708 -17.31 31.56 32.76
C ILE A 708 -17.40 30.17 33.37
N MET A 709 -16.26 29.55 33.70
CA MET A 709 -16.21 28.24 34.34
C MET A 709 -16.76 28.27 35.78
N ASP A 710 -16.49 29.34 36.54
CA ASP A 710 -17.09 29.51 37.87
C ASP A 710 -18.62 29.69 37.78
N ILE A 711 -19.10 30.40 36.74
CA ILE A 711 -20.55 30.55 36.50
C ILE A 711 -21.21 29.21 36.15
N ILE A 712 -20.58 28.42 35.29
CA ILE A 712 -21.07 27.08 34.91
C ILE A 712 -21.08 26.15 36.13
N ARG A 713 -20.05 26.20 36.97
CA ARG A 713 -19.90 25.31 38.13
C ARG A 713 -20.85 25.66 39.27
N ASP A 714 -20.87 26.91 39.69
CA ASP A 714 -21.50 27.32 40.94
C ASP A 714 -22.87 28.00 40.73
N ASN A 715 -23.18 28.41 39.50
CA ASN A 715 -24.38 29.16 39.13
C ASN A 715 -24.78 30.25 40.16
N PRO A 716 -23.87 31.20 40.47
CA PRO A 716 -24.11 32.17 41.52
C PRO A 716 -25.29 33.08 41.16
N LYS A 717 -26.04 33.57 42.15
CA LYS A 717 -27.17 34.51 41.93
C LYS A 717 -26.72 35.95 41.63
N GLN A 718 -25.48 36.28 41.99
CA GLN A 718 -24.88 37.58 41.73
C GLN A 718 -23.37 37.44 41.57
N TYR A 719 -22.77 38.30 40.75
CA TYR A 719 -21.31 38.37 40.57
C TYR A 719 -20.89 39.82 40.42
N THR A 720 -19.84 40.22 41.14
CA THR A 720 -19.31 41.59 41.12
C THR A 720 -17.99 41.64 40.38
N VAL A 721 -17.97 42.34 39.24
CA VAL A 721 -16.73 42.66 38.51
C VAL A 721 -16.08 43.87 39.18
N HIS A 722 -14.80 43.76 39.53
CA HIS A 722 -14.03 44.84 40.16
C HIS A 722 -13.07 45.50 39.15
N PHE A 723 -13.11 46.83 39.07
CA PHE A 723 -12.30 47.63 38.13
C PHE A 723 -11.02 48.17 38.79
N GLY A 724 -10.37 47.37 39.63
CA GLY A 724 -9.15 47.74 40.35
C GLY A 724 -7.89 47.54 39.53
N GLY A 725 -6.87 48.39 39.75
CA GLY A 725 -5.56 48.28 39.11
C GLY A 725 -5.56 48.54 37.59
N PRO A 726 -4.42 48.33 36.90
CA PRO A 726 -4.31 48.52 35.46
C PRO A 726 -5.25 47.64 34.64
N GLN A 727 -5.35 46.35 34.99
CA GLN A 727 -6.21 45.39 34.30
C GLN A 727 -7.70 45.72 34.48
N GLY A 728 -8.14 46.04 35.71
CA GLY A 728 -9.53 46.44 35.95
C GLY A 728 -9.93 47.74 35.26
N ALA A 729 -9.00 48.69 35.10
CA ALA A 729 -9.23 49.90 34.30
C ALA A 729 -9.44 49.58 32.81
N GLN A 730 -8.71 48.61 32.27
CA GLN A 730 -8.90 48.13 30.89
C GLN A 730 -10.23 47.38 30.72
N ILE A 731 -10.60 46.51 31.65
CA ILE A 731 -11.91 45.83 31.64
C ILE A 731 -13.05 46.85 31.67
N ARG A 732 -12.96 47.88 32.52
CA ARG A 732 -13.94 48.98 32.55
C ARG A 732 -14.02 49.72 31.22
N LYS A 733 -12.87 49.97 30.58
CA LYS A 733 -12.82 50.58 29.26
C LYS A 733 -13.52 49.70 28.22
N ASN A 734 -13.35 48.38 28.26
CA ASN A 734 -14.05 47.44 27.37
C ASN A 734 -15.57 47.57 27.53
N TYR A 735 -16.09 47.55 28.77
CA TYR A 735 -17.52 47.72 29.03
C TYR A 735 -18.08 49.06 28.51
N MET A 736 -17.31 50.14 28.64
CA MET A 736 -17.71 51.47 28.16
C MET A 736 -17.73 51.59 26.62
N LEU A 737 -17.04 50.69 25.90
CA LEU A 737 -17.06 50.67 24.43
C LEU A 737 -18.34 50.05 23.88
N PHE A 738 -19.06 49.24 24.66
CA PHE A 738 -20.32 48.64 24.21
C PHE A 738 -21.41 49.70 24.11
N THR A 739 -21.84 49.95 22.87
CA THR A 739 -22.94 50.85 22.56
C THR A 739 -23.99 50.10 21.75
N ARG A 740 -25.25 50.47 21.95
CA ARG A 740 -26.35 50.02 21.12
C ARG A 740 -26.86 51.18 20.28
N ARG A 741 -27.24 50.87 19.04
CA ARG A 741 -27.93 51.81 18.17
C ARG A 741 -29.43 51.77 18.48
N ILE A 742 -30.01 52.93 18.71
CA ILE A 742 -31.47 53.12 18.82
C ILE A 742 -31.90 53.90 17.59
N ASP A 743 -32.70 53.26 16.75
CA ASP A 743 -33.38 53.92 15.63
C ASP A 743 -34.71 54.49 16.15
N PRO A 744 -34.90 55.82 16.17
CA PRO A 744 -36.14 56.42 16.63
C PRO A 744 -37.30 56.11 15.68
N ALA A 745 -38.53 56.09 16.19
CA ALA A 745 -39.75 55.83 15.41
C ALA A 745 -40.12 56.93 14.38
N SER A 746 -39.32 57.99 14.28
CA SER A 746 -39.46 59.12 13.35
C SER A 746 -38.18 59.29 12.51
N ASP A 747 -38.20 60.12 11.46
CA ASP A 747 -37.07 60.46 10.55
C ASP A 747 -35.81 61.11 11.21
N ALA A 748 -35.63 60.94 12.52
CA ALA A 748 -34.46 61.41 13.26
C ALA A 748 -33.27 60.44 13.10
N GLN A 749 -32.06 60.99 13.09
CA GLN A 749 -30.82 60.21 12.97
C GLN A 749 -30.66 59.22 14.12
N ALA A 750 -30.19 58.01 13.79
CA ALA A 750 -29.90 56.95 14.74
C ALA A 750 -28.95 57.41 15.86
N LYS A 751 -29.26 57.06 17.11
CA LYS A 751 -28.45 57.43 18.28
C LYS A 751 -27.74 56.22 18.85
N HIS A 752 -26.43 56.35 19.08
CA HIS A 752 -25.67 55.35 19.83
C HIS A 752 -25.72 55.68 21.33
N VAL A 753 -26.17 54.73 22.15
CA VAL A 753 -26.20 54.87 23.61
C VAL A 753 -25.37 53.77 24.27
N PRO A 754 -24.72 54.04 25.43
CA PRO A 754 -24.00 53.02 26.17
C PRO A 754 -24.90 51.83 26.53
N LEU A 755 -24.39 50.62 26.40
CA LEU A 755 -25.07 49.39 26.83
C LEU A 755 -25.14 49.30 28.36
N PHE A 756 -24.15 49.86 29.05
CA PHE A 756 -24.04 49.95 30.51
C PHE A 756 -23.95 51.40 30.97
N PRO A 757 -25.07 52.15 31.03
CA PRO A 757 -25.04 53.57 31.40
C PRO A 757 -24.53 53.81 32.84
N GLU A 758 -24.57 52.80 33.72
CA GLU A 758 -24.08 52.89 35.09
C GLU A 758 -22.55 52.76 35.20
N ILE A 759 -21.88 52.26 34.16
CA ILE A 759 -20.43 52.10 34.13
C ILE A 759 -19.79 53.37 33.54
N THR A 760 -19.17 54.16 34.41
CA THR A 760 -18.48 55.40 34.06
C THR A 760 -17.00 55.33 34.43
N LEU A 761 -16.20 56.32 34.05
CA LEU A 761 -14.78 56.44 34.45
C LEU A 761 -14.56 56.40 35.98
N LYS A 762 -15.59 56.69 36.78
CA LYS A 762 -15.52 56.69 38.25
C LYS A 762 -15.97 55.38 38.88
N SER A 763 -16.63 54.49 38.13
CA SER A 763 -17.15 53.22 38.65
C SER A 763 -15.98 52.32 39.09
N ARG A 764 -16.05 51.80 40.32
CA ARG A 764 -15.04 50.87 40.89
C ARG A 764 -15.41 49.40 40.73
N SER A 765 -16.67 49.12 40.48
CA SER A 765 -17.20 47.77 40.26
C SER A 765 -18.56 47.83 39.59
N TYR A 766 -19.01 46.70 39.05
CA TYR A 766 -20.35 46.49 38.53
C TYR A 766 -20.86 45.12 38.98
N THR A 767 -22.14 44.98 39.32
CA THR A 767 -22.69 43.72 39.85
C THR A 767 -23.82 43.21 38.98
N PHE A 768 -23.64 42.01 38.43
CA PHE A 768 -24.69 41.25 37.76
C PHE A 768 -25.57 40.53 38.77
N ARG A 769 -26.88 40.45 38.52
CA ARG A 769 -27.87 39.82 39.40
C ARG A 769 -28.87 39.01 38.58
N ALA A 770 -29.14 37.77 39.00
CA ALA A 770 -30.19 36.93 38.46
C ALA A 770 -30.77 36.05 39.59
N PRO A 771 -32.06 36.20 39.97
CA PRO A 771 -32.65 35.47 41.11
C PRO A 771 -32.57 33.94 41.00
N THR A 772 -32.66 33.43 39.77
CA THR A 772 -32.58 32.01 39.43
C THR A 772 -31.15 31.50 39.22
N GLY A 773 -30.14 32.38 39.28
CA GLY A 773 -28.75 32.06 38.99
C GLY A 773 -28.27 32.69 37.68
N LEU A 774 -27.02 33.16 37.65
CA LEU A 774 -26.45 33.87 36.50
C LEU A 774 -26.37 32.98 35.26
N LEU A 775 -26.21 31.65 35.39
CA LEU A 775 -26.19 30.74 34.25
C LEU A 775 -27.52 30.75 33.47
N HIS A 776 -28.63 31.14 34.10
CA HIS A 776 -29.92 31.29 33.41
C HIS A 776 -30.16 32.69 32.87
N ALA A 777 -29.28 33.65 33.15
CA ALA A 777 -29.32 34.97 32.53
C ALA A 777 -28.67 34.91 31.14
N THR A 778 -29.38 35.42 30.15
CA THR A 778 -29.08 35.30 28.71
C THR A 778 -27.61 35.59 28.36
N GLN A 779 -27.01 36.64 28.92
CA GLN A 779 -25.62 37.03 28.67
C GLN A 779 -24.57 36.02 29.14
N PHE A 780 -24.90 35.14 30.10
CA PHE A 780 -23.99 34.09 30.58
C PHE A 780 -24.39 32.72 30.03
N ALA A 781 -25.69 32.47 29.89
CA ALA A 781 -26.23 31.26 29.29
C ALA A 781 -25.66 31.05 27.87
N GLN A 782 -25.67 32.10 27.05
CA GLN A 782 -25.24 32.02 25.65
C GLN A 782 -23.77 31.62 25.50
N PRO A 783 -22.79 32.35 26.06
CA PRO A 783 -21.38 31.95 25.95
C PRO A 783 -21.08 30.62 26.64
N ALA A 784 -21.82 30.25 27.69
CA ALA A 784 -21.66 28.94 28.32
C ALA A 784 -22.07 27.80 27.37
N ILE A 785 -23.21 27.91 26.67
CA ILE A 785 -23.65 26.92 25.67
C ILE A 785 -22.65 26.85 24.51
N MET A 786 -22.17 27.99 24.01
CA MET A 786 -21.16 28.00 22.95
C MET A 786 -19.86 27.32 23.39
N LEU A 787 -19.45 27.54 24.64
CA LEU A 787 -18.28 26.88 25.19
C LEU A 787 -18.45 25.35 25.17
N PHE A 788 -19.61 24.87 25.60
CA PHE A 788 -19.94 23.44 25.55
C PHE A 788 -19.90 22.89 24.12
N ASP A 789 -20.59 23.54 23.18
CA ASP A 789 -20.68 23.11 21.78
C ASP A 789 -19.28 23.01 21.12
N ILE A 790 -18.42 24.01 21.36
CA ILE A 790 -17.06 24.04 20.82
C ILE A 790 -16.19 22.99 21.50
N ALA A 791 -16.31 22.82 22.81
CA ALA A 791 -15.55 21.83 23.56
C ALA A 791 -15.89 20.38 23.12
N VAL A 792 -17.17 20.08 22.89
CA VAL A 792 -17.61 18.78 22.35
C VAL A 792 -17.05 18.58 20.94
N THR A 793 -17.13 19.61 20.09
CA THR A 793 -16.58 19.53 18.74
C THR A 793 -15.06 19.30 18.75
N ALA A 794 -14.33 19.94 19.67
CA ALA A 794 -12.90 19.75 19.83
C ALA A 794 -12.56 18.32 20.30
N GLU A 795 -13.33 17.75 21.24
CA GLU A 795 -13.20 16.34 21.62
C GLU A 795 -13.43 15.41 20.41
N MET A 796 -14.50 15.64 19.66
CA MET A 796 -14.81 14.87 18.44
C MET A 796 -13.71 14.97 17.39
N GLN A 797 -13.13 16.15 17.20
CA GLN A 797 -12.00 16.35 16.30
C GLN A 797 -10.76 15.60 16.80
N SER A 798 -10.46 15.63 18.11
CA SER A 798 -9.31 14.92 18.69
C SER A 798 -9.41 13.40 18.60
N HIS A 799 -10.62 12.85 18.61
CA HIS A 799 -10.86 11.42 18.37
C HIS A 799 -11.04 11.07 16.88
N GLY A 800 -10.87 12.03 15.97
CA GLY A 800 -10.99 11.82 14.53
C GLY A 800 -12.39 11.44 14.04
N VAL A 801 -13.45 11.69 14.82
CA VAL A 801 -14.84 11.32 14.48
C VAL A 801 -15.59 12.44 13.76
N LEU A 802 -15.10 13.68 13.80
CA LEU A 802 -15.74 14.83 13.17
C LEU A 802 -15.72 14.69 11.63
N VAL A 803 -16.90 14.66 11.02
CA VAL A 803 -17.08 14.59 9.56
C VAL A 803 -16.98 16.00 9.00
N LYS A 804 -15.90 16.30 8.27
CA LYS A 804 -15.59 17.66 7.75
C LYS A 804 -16.65 18.18 6.77
N ASP A 805 -17.18 17.31 5.90
CA ASP A 805 -18.19 17.68 4.88
C ASP A 805 -19.64 17.50 5.36
N ALA A 806 -19.86 17.42 6.68
CA ALA A 806 -21.20 17.26 7.22
C ALA A 806 -22.03 18.53 7.03
N VAL A 807 -23.34 18.34 6.82
CA VAL A 807 -24.29 19.45 6.91
C VAL A 807 -24.40 19.85 8.38
N PHE A 808 -24.42 21.14 8.66
CA PHE A 808 -24.61 21.65 10.02
C PHE A 808 -25.68 22.74 10.06
N ALA A 809 -26.39 22.81 11.18
CA ALA A 809 -27.39 23.82 11.44
C ALA A 809 -27.47 24.11 12.94
N GLY A 810 -27.96 25.28 13.32
CA GLY A 810 -28.12 25.65 14.71
C GLY A 810 -29.41 26.42 14.95
N HIS A 811 -30.05 26.16 16.08
CA HIS A 811 -31.31 26.83 16.43
C HIS A 811 -31.05 28.10 17.24
N SER A 812 -31.34 29.28 16.68
CA SER A 812 -31.19 30.59 17.31
C SER A 812 -29.75 30.88 17.76
N LEU A 813 -29.39 30.54 19.01
CA LEU A 813 -28.03 30.67 19.50
C LEU A 813 -27.10 29.63 18.84
N GLY A 814 -27.60 28.42 18.62
CA GLY A 814 -26.80 27.31 18.10
C GLY A 814 -26.18 27.58 16.73
N GLU A 815 -26.68 28.56 15.98
CA GLU A 815 -26.10 28.96 14.68
C GLU A 815 -24.64 29.39 14.83
N TYR A 816 -24.33 30.15 15.91
CA TYR A 816 -22.95 30.53 16.23
C TYR A 816 -22.10 29.31 16.61
N GLY A 817 -22.67 28.36 17.38
CA GLY A 817 -21.99 27.12 17.74
C GLY A 817 -21.64 26.28 16.52
N ALA A 818 -22.55 26.23 15.53
CA ALA A 818 -22.33 25.54 14.28
C ALA A 818 -21.22 26.20 13.44
N LEU A 819 -21.20 27.53 13.33
CA LEU A 819 -20.12 28.28 12.66
C LEU A 819 -18.76 28.11 13.38
N ALA A 820 -18.78 28.04 14.71
CA ALA A 820 -17.61 27.76 15.54
C ALA A 820 -17.01 26.39 15.24
N ALA A 821 -17.88 25.37 15.23
CA ALA A 821 -17.51 23.98 15.12
C ALA A 821 -16.73 23.69 13.83
N PHE A 822 -17.11 24.37 12.75
CA PHE A 822 -16.45 24.30 11.45
C PHE A 822 -15.42 25.40 11.22
N LYS A 823 -14.95 26.03 12.31
CA LYS A 823 -13.84 27.01 12.34
C LYS A 823 -14.02 28.16 11.35
N MET A 824 -15.26 28.64 11.19
CA MET A 824 -15.55 29.87 10.43
C MET A 824 -15.34 31.13 11.30
N MET A 825 -15.25 30.98 12.62
CA MET A 825 -14.95 32.04 13.58
C MET A 825 -14.06 31.49 14.69
N THR A 826 -13.29 32.37 15.35
CA THR A 826 -12.44 31.96 16.48
C THR A 826 -13.28 31.77 17.75
N LEU A 827 -12.76 31.00 18.70
CA LEU A 827 -13.39 30.80 20.01
C LEU A 827 -13.62 32.13 20.71
N GLU A 828 -12.60 32.99 20.73
CA GLU A 828 -12.60 34.28 21.40
C GLU A 828 -13.64 35.23 20.77
N ASP A 829 -13.75 35.26 19.44
CA ASP A 829 -14.74 36.08 18.73
C ASP A 829 -16.18 35.63 19.07
N ILE A 830 -16.42 34.33 19.12
CA ILE A 830 -17.76 33.79 19.42
C ILE A 830 -18.16 34.07 20.87
N ILE A 831 -17.22 33.93 21.80
CA ILE A 831 -17.47 34.25 23.20
C ILE A 831 -17.83 35.74 23.36
N ASP A 832 -17.08 36.64 22.71
CA ASP A 832 -17.38 38.08 22.71
C ASP A 832 -18.77 38.36 22.10
N ILE A 833 -19.04 37.80 20.92
CA ILE A 833 -20.29 38.03 20.18
C ILE A 833 -21.48 37.52 20.98
N THR A 834 -21.41 36.33 21.57
CA THR A 834 -22.54 35.74 22.30
C THR A 834 -22.79 36.42 23.64
N PHE A 835 -21.75 36.86 24.35
CA PHE A 835 -21.91 37.70 25.53
C PHE A 835 -22.59 39.04 25.18
N ILE A 836 -22.09 39.74 24.16
CA ILE A 836 -22.64 41.02 23.72
C ILE A 836 -24.06 40.86 23.17
N ARG A 837 -24.34 39.79 22.42
CA ARG A 837 -25.68 39.45 21.92
C ARG A 837 -26.65 39.28 23.07
N GLY A 838 -26.29 38.49 24.08
CA GLY A 838 -27.14 38.27 25.25
C GLY A 838 -27.40 39.55 26.04
N MET A 839 -26.38 40.38 26.22
CA MET A 839 -26.52 41.70 26.85
C MET A 839 -27.42 42.65 26.03
N THR A 840 -27.24 42.66 24.71
CA THR A 840 -28.04 43.49 23.80
C THR A 840 -29.50 43.10 23.90
N MET A 841 -29.82 41.81 23.76
CA MET A 841 -31.19 41.28 23.91
C MET A 841 -31.81 41.65 25.26
N GLN A 842 -31.06 41.54 26.35
CA GLN A 842 -31.56 41.87 27.68
C GLN A 842 -31.84 43.37 27.84
N SER A 843 -31.01 44.22 27.23
CA SER A 843 -31.12 45.68 27.32
C SER A 843 -32.23 46.26 26.44
N THR A 844 -32.54 45.63 25.30
CA THR A 844 -33.49 46.14 24.30
C THR A 844 -34.91 46.21 24.84
N VAL A 845 -35.24 45.35 25.80
CA VAL A 845 -36.56 45.29 26.41
C VAL A 845 -36.58 46.16 27.66
N GLU A 846 -37.51 47.12 27.71
CA GLU A 846 -37.72 47.93 28.91
C GLU A 846 -38.18 47.07 30.10
N ARG A 847 -37.70 47.44 31.29
CA ARG A 847 -38.00 46.73 32.53
C ARG A 847 -38.40 47.71 33.61
N ASP A 848 -39.33 47.29 34.47
CA ASP A 848 -39.76 48.06 35.63
C ASP A 848 -38.75 47.98 36.80
N ALA A 849 -39.10 48.60 37.93
CA ALA A 849 -38.28 48.60 39.14
C ALA A 849 -38.10 47.22 39.78
N GLU A 850 -38.96 46.25 39.45
CA GLU A 850 -38.89 44.85 39.89
C GLU A 850 -38.19 43.95 38.85
N HIS A 851 -37.68 44.54 37.77
CA HIS A 851 -37.05 43.89 36.62
C HIS A 851 -37.99 43.03 35.75
N ASN A 852 -39.31 43.22 35.87
CA ASN A 852 -40.30 42.59 35.00
C ASN A 852 -40.37 43.29 33.63
N SER A 853 -40.95 42.62 32.64
CA SER A 853 -41.16 43.15 31.30
C SER A 853 -42.58 42.84 30.83
N ASP A 854 -43.13 43.72 29.98
CA ASP A 854 -44.40 43.51 29.29
C ASP A 854 -44.33 42.45 28.17
N PHE A 855 -43.13 41.96 27.84
CA PHE A 855 -42.92 40.93 26.83
C PHE A 855 -42.73 39.55 27.44
N ALA A 856 -43.37 38.54 26.84
CA ALA A 856 -43.20 37.13 27.16
C ALA A 856 -43.20 36.29 25.88
N MET A 857 -42.62 35.09 25.95
CA MET A 857 -42.67 34.08 24.89
C MET A 857 -43.51 32.90 25.37
N CYS A 858 -44.29 32.31 24.46
CA CYS A 858 -45.10 31.12 24.72
C CYS A 858 -44.84 30.06 23.64
N ALA A 859 -44.62 28.82 24.05
CA ALA A 859 -44.57 27.68 23.13
C ALA A 859 -45.98 27.14 22.91
N VAL A 860 -46.45 27.15 21.66
CA VAL A 860 -47.77 26.67 21.29
C VAL A 860 -47.64 25.34 20.56
N ASN A 861 -48.49 24.37 20.89
CA ASN A 861 -48.62 23.12 20.16
C ASN A 861 -49.96 23.09 19.41
N PRO A 862 -50.00 23.43 18.10
CA PRO A 862 -51.24 23.55 17.34
C PRO A 862 -52.05 22.24 17.27
N SER A 863 -51.38 21.09 17.33
CA SER A 863 -52.03 19.78 17.32
C SER A 863 -52.94 19.52 18.53
N ARG A 864 -52.76 20.28 19.63
CA ARG A 864 -53.61 20.21 20.83
C ARG A 864 -54.93 20.96 20.67
N VAL A 865 -55.06 21.84 19.67
CA VAL A 865 -56.29 22.58 19.40
C VAL A 865 -57.29 21.69 18.66
N GLN A 866 -56.93 21.22 17.47
CA GLN A 866 -57.67 20.22 16.68
C GLN A 866 -56.77 19.63 15.58
N LYS A 867 -57.10 18.45 15.06
CA LYS A 867 -56.28 17.76 14.04
C LYS A 867 -56.10 18.55 12.73
N SER A 868 -57.07 19.38 12.37
CA SER A 868 -57.04 20.22 11.17
C SER A 868 -56.43 21.61 11.40
N PHE A 869 -55.91 21.89 12.60
CA PHE A 869 -55.28 23.17 12.90
C PHE A 869 -53.84 23.15 12.38
N ASP A 870 -53.64 23.74 11.21
CA ASP A 870 -52.36 23.80 10.52
C ASP A 870 -51.57 25.09 10.83
N GLU A 871 -50.38 25.22 10.25
CA GLU A 871 -49.53 26.40 10.39
C GLU A 871 -50.23 27.68 9.91
N HIS A 872 -51.05 27.57 8.85
CA HIS A 872 -51.78 28.70 8.31
C HIS A 872 -52.88 29.20 9.27
N ALA A 873 -53.51 28.29 10.00
CA ALA A 873 -54.47 28.62 11.05
C ALA A 873 -53.81 29.25 12.29
N LEU A 874 -52.55 28.91 12.61
CA LEU A 874 -51.80 29.55 13.71
C LEU A 874 -51.35 30.97 13.35
N ALA A 875 -51.00 31.19 12.08
CA ALA A 875 -50.49 32.47 11.59
C ALA A 875 -51.59 33.54 11.42
N LYS A 876 -52.86 33.12 11.39
CA LYS A 876 -54.04 34.00 11.37
C LYS A 876 -54.49 34.33 12.79
#